data_AF-K1RJ93-F1
#
_entry.id   AF-K1RJ93-F1
#
_cell.length_a   1.000
_cell.length_b   1.000
_cell.length_c   1.000
_cell.angle_alpha   90.00
_cell.angle_beta   90.00
_cell.angle_gamma   90.00
#
_symmetry.space_group_name_H-M   'P 1'
#
loop_
_entity.id
_entity.type
_entity.pdbx_description
1 polymer ?
#
loop_
_entity_poly.entity_id
_entity_poly.type
_entity_poly.pdbx_seq_one_letter_code
_entity_poly.pdbx_strand_id
1 'polypeptide(L)'
;MAVWSWPFLALLCLGNVKFHATEQLGREKRQVSYPQIYQTVKECIEEANNELAIQKQIDKYMMDTGVDHHVRDGGVSYLSHLGRFLYTKNAEKVNTLSDKAWVTVAATKKLLRRTGMTLPQLKSHPGFLDAWRRQVSQSCPFVEPRCDPSVIYRTADGSCNNLNHSSVGAAYTRQRRMMDNSYEDGINQPRQVSCKGGPLPSPRTISNIIHKSGHCSLPSRRLTVLAMQFGQFIEHDVISTPLQRGFNSSDIMCCGLPEEILKKRSQCFPITIPDGDPRFKEHCMSFVRATPGLDKNCDMGVRSPMNQATSYMDGSQIYGVDVDEQLKLRAGVGGLMKMTPLGLPPPTEDPICIQEEPGDYCFGTGDFRVNHVPGLTVMHTIFLRQHNRIATGLALLNLHWDDERIFQETRKIIIGCLQHLVYNSLLPTILRNEDMDRYGLWSSDYGYSSSYNPNEDVSIMMGFSAAAMRFPHTRIPNVQSMVNKDYTVRQDAPIFETFDKPKFVLQHLGKALADFGRWLVSFPVMEDDRFVEDGVRDFLFLDDKGESFDLIALNLQRAREQGIPPYNQWRRLCGLKPALYFSTGPGGLVDHEPDVVKLLSSVYKHPDDIDLFSGGLSEKIPVGAATGPTFACIIATQFKNVKVADRFWYENYNPYTGFTPNQLNEIKKTSLAKIMCENLDIQYIQRDPLSFVSEKNPRVSCQSLPGIDLQYWQEKMKVTNSVKRECRKFTTDDLVKLCSDLVKKVMRPSPGVVAALFLTIWAVLGVVESHKYDTLISTSDMITKCIKKAVNHIEAQKALEKKYYLQGTDWFPDNGAFSWHHSKFMGFEDPGKIHVMNKKASIVLKAISYFQKLSGISLNELKQDSGLLKVWRNVISPHCNCPQPKCNQRDRYRSPDGKCNNVKHPKWGSTFTPQHRYLPPAYHDGVNTPRIKSVTGEALPSARHISNVIHKADKCRSSGQFLTMMFMSWGQFLDHDFIGTPMNKGFNDSTITCCKLSPTTLVQRSKLTNKKSPYKKTKGYVKQHPRANPKASKYSFGKGGN
;
A
#
# COMPACT_ATOMS: atom_id res chain seq x y z
N MET A 1 -31.85 39.78 1.49
CA MET A 1 -31.70 39.66 0.02
C MET A 1 -31.05 40.94 -0.50
N ALA A 2 -30.16 40.82 -1.50
CA ALA A 2 -29.76 41.84 -2.50
C ALA A 2 -29.25 43.27 -2.09
N VAL A 3 -28.49 43.85 -3.04
CA VAL A 3 -28.15 45.29 -3.26
C VAL A 3 -27.03 45.97 -2.42
N TRP A 4 -25.80 45.88 -2.95
CA TRP A 4 -24.85 46.97 -3.28
C TRP A 4 -24.64 48.18 -2.33
N SER A 5 -23.37 48.45 -1.94
CA SER A 5 -22.54 49.58 -2.46
C SER A 5 -21.19 49.76 -1.71
N TRP A 6 -20.30 50.58 -2.29
CA TRP A 6 -18.98 51.04 -1.81
C TRP A 6 -18.95 52.59 -1.92
N PRO A 7 -17.95 53.33 -1.39
CA PRO A 7 -17.03 53.07 -0.26
C PRO A 7 -16.94 54.29 0.71
N PHE A 8 -16.09 54.24 1.74
CA PHE A 8 -15.26 55.41 2.15
C PHE A 8 -14.12 54.99 3.10
N LEU A 9 -12.94 55.63 3.02
CA LEU A 9 -11.79 55.35 3.90
C LEU A 9 -10.87 56.57 4.05
N ALA A 10 -10.80 57.11 5.26
CA ALA A 10 -9.83 58.10 5.78
C ALA A 10 -9.84 58.00 7.32
N LEU A 11 -8.81 58.33 8.10
CA LEU A 11 -7.55 59.06 7.82
C LEU A 11 -6.46 58.63 8.85
N LEU A 12 -5.31 59.30 8.82
CA LEU A 12 -4.17 59.27 9.77
C LEU A 12 -3.13 58.15 9.62
N CYS A 13 -2.20 58.40 8.70
CA CYS A 13 -0.82 57.93 8.75
C CYS A 13 -0.02 58.62 9.87
N LEU A 14 1.01 57.94 10.40
CA LEU A 14 2.32 58.49 10.80
C LEU A 14 3.21 57.29 11.21
N GLY A 15 4.40 57.05 10.66
CA GLY A 15 5.09 57.61 9.50
C GLY A 15 6.54 57.10 9.46
N ASN A 16 7.19 57.05 8.29
CA ASN A 16 8.64 57.32 8.16
C ASN A 16 9.14 57.32 6.69
N VAL A 17 9.61 58.49 6.31
CA VAL A 17 10.19 58.93 5.03
C VAL A 17 11.25 58.00 4.44
N LYS A 18 11.20 57.81 3.11
CA LYS A 18 12.40 57.91 2.25
C LYS A 18 12.08 58.78 1.02
N PHE A 19 13.10 59.49 0.53
CA PHE A 19 12.95 60.60 -0.40
C PHE A 19 12.56 60.18 -1.83
N HIS A 20 11.75 61.03 -2.46
CA HIS A 20 11.69 61.16 -3.92
C HIS A 20 12.30 62.50 -4.31
N ALA A 21 13.31 62.47 -5.17
CA ALA A 21 13.83 63.65 -5.86
C ALA A 21 14.22 63.23 -7.29
N THR A 22 13.53 63.85 -8.25
CA THR A 22 13.93 64.09 -9.65
C THR A 22 15.15 63.34 -10.22
N GLU A 23 14.90 62.47 -11.20
CA GLU A 23 15.73 62.46 -12.41
C GLU A 23 14.92 62.06 -13.66
N GLN A 24 14.38 63.06 -14.37
CA GLN A 24 13.88 62.87 -15.75
C GLN A 24 15.07 62.96 -16.72
N LEU A 25 15.85 61.88 -16.82
CA LEU A 25 16.92 61.77 -17.81
C LEU A 25 16.87 60.44 -18.56
N GLY A 26 16.83 60.53 -19.90
CA GLY A 26 17.47 59.54 -20.78
C GLY A 26 17.00 58.08 -20.71
N ARG A 27 15.70 57.79 -20.75
CA ARG A 27 15.22 56.47 -21.22
C ARG A 27 14.34 56.58 -22.45
N GLU A 28 14.99 56.86 -23.58
CA GLU A 28 14.51 56.37 -24.87
C GLU A 28 14.16 54.89 -24.74
N LYS A 29 12.93 54.50 -25.06
CA LYS A 29 12.64 53.10 -25.38
C LYS A 29 13.23 52.80 -26.76
N ARG A 30 14.55 52.64 -26.85
CA ARG A 30 15.19 52.01 -28.00
C ARG A 30 14.62 50.61 -28.11
N GLN A 31 13.65 50.44 -29.01
CA GLN A 31 13.20 49.12 -29.43
C GLN A 31 14.45 48.43 -29.99
N VAL A 32 14.89 47.37 -29.31
CA VAL A 32 16.06 46.59 -29.75
C VAL A 32 15.78 46.12 -31.17
N SER A 33 16.60 46.54 -32.12
CA SER A 33 16.27 46.37 -33.53
C SER A 33 16.25 44.88 -33.87
N TYR A 34 15.45 44.46 -34.86
CA TYR A 34 15.39 43.04 -35.22
C TYR A 34 16.78 42.44 -35.53
N PRO A 35 17.72 43.13 -36.21
CA PRO A 35 19.11 42.66 -36.33
C PRO A 35 19.84 42.43 -34.99
N GLN A 36 19.65 43.32 -34.00
CA GLN A 36 20.22 43.16 -32.66
C GLN A 36 19.61 41.97 -31.92
N ILE A 37 18.28 41.76 -32.04
CA ILE A 37 17.59 40.59 -31.49
C ILE A 37 18.13 39.31 -32.14
N TYR A 38 18.21 39.28 -33.47
CA TYR A 38 18.69 38.14 -34.26
C TYR A 38 20.11 37.75 -33.88
N GLN A 39 21.02 38.73 -33.77
CA GLN A 39 22.40 38.52 -33.36
C GLN A 39 22.50 38.06 -31.89
N THR A 40 21.73 38.65 -30.98
CA THR A 40 21.70 38.22 -29.56
C THR A 40 21.27 36.76 -29.41
N VAL A 41 20.25 36.34 -30.16
CA VAL A 41 19.76 34.95 -30.15
C VAL A 41 20.78 34.00 -30.79
N LYS A 42 21.42 34.41 -31.89
CA LYS A 42 22.51 33.66 -32.53
C LYS A 42 23.65 33.36 -31.55
N GLU A 43 24.17 34.39 -30.88
CA GLU A 43 25.27 34.25 -29.92
C GLU A 43 24.91 33.34 -28.73
N CYS A 44 23.68 33.40 -28.23
CA CYS A 44 23.21 32.50 -27.17
C CYS A 44 23.24 31.03 -27.59
N ILE A 45 22.98 30.75 -28.88
CA ILE A 45 23.00 29.40 -29.46
C ILE A 45 24.45 28.97 -29.75
N GLU A 46 25.30 29.84 -30.31
CA GLU A 46 26.71 29.56 -30.56
C GLU A 46 27.47 29.27 -29.24
N GLU A 47 27.28 30.09 -28.20
CA GLU A 47 27.82 29.80 -26.86
C GLU A 47 27.35 28.45 -26.30
N ALA A 48 26.07 28.08 -26.49
CA ALA A 48 25.52 26.83 -25.99
C ALA A 48 26.08 25.60 -26.74
N ASN A 49 26.35 25.70 -28.05
CA ASN A 49 27.05 24.65 -28.78
C ASN A 49 28.51 24.49 -28.28
N ASN A 50 29.19 25.60 -27.97
CA ASN A 50 30.54 25.57 -27.42
C ASN A 50 30.57 24.93 -26.02
N GLU A 51 29.62 25.23 -25.14
CA GLU A 51 29.49 24.57 -23.83
C GLU A 51 29.24 23.06 -23.95
N LEU A 52 28.42 22.62 -24.92
CA LEU A 52 28.20 21.20 -25.20
C LEU A 52 29.48 20.51 -25.73
N ALA A 53 30.25 21.19 -26.60
CA ALA A 53 31.52 20.66 -27.09
C ALA A 53 32.53 20.46 -25.96
N ILE A 54 32.61 21.40 -25.01
CA ILE A 54 33.45 21.30 -23.81
C ILE A 54 32.97 20.15 -22.91
N GLN A 55 31.66 20.01 -22.68
CA GLN A 55 31.09 18.88 -21.93
C GLN A 55 31.49 17.53 -22.55
N LYS A 56 31.42 17.39 -23.89
CA LYS A 56 31.87 16.16 -24.59
C LYS A 56 33.37 15.91 -24.50
N GLN A 57 34.20 16.94 -24.46
CA GLN A 57 35.64 16.79 -24.18
C GLN A 57 35.91 16.33 -22.75
N ILE A 58 35.16 16.83 -21.77
CA ILE A 58 35.22 16.36 -20.38
C ILE A 58 34.79 14.89 -20.29
N ASP A 59 33.67 14.52 -20.91
CA ASP A 59 33.17 13.14 -20.85
C ASP A 59 34.11 12.15 -21.56
N LYS A 60 34.82 12.59 -22.61
CA LYS A 60 35.92 11.80 -23.19
C LYS A 60 37.07 11.67 -22.20
N TYR A 61 37.53 12.77 -21.60
CA TYR A 61 38.63 12.74 -20.63
C TYR A 61 38.33 11.82 -19.42
N MET A 62 37.09 11.79 -18.94
CA MET A 62 36.67 10.90 -17.84
C MET A 62 36.70 9.42 -18.24
N MET A 63 36.39 9.10 -19.50
CA MET A 63 36.56 7.74 -20.03
C MET A 63 38.05 7.40 -20.27
N ASP A 64 38.80 8.29 -20.92
CA ASP A 64 40.24 8.12 -21.21
C ASP A 64 41.10 7.97 -19.93
N THR A 65 40.62 8.48 -18.78
CA THR A 65 41.27 8.36 -17.46
C THR A 65 40.73 7.23 -16.58
N GLY A 66 39.72 6.47 -17.05
CA GLY A 66 39.13 5.37 -16.27
C GLY A 66 38.33 5.84 -15.04
N VAL A 67 37.64 6.97 -15.14
CA VAL A 67 36.66 7.46 -14.16
C VAL A 67 35.23 7.09 -14.57
N ASP A 68 34.94 7.13 -15.89
CA ASP A 68 33.74 6.57 -16.50
C ASP A 68 34.10 5.24 -17.20
N HIS A 69 33.19 4.25 -17.19
CA HIS A 69 33.44 2.88 -17.69
C HIS A 69 32.28 2.37 -18.56
N HIS A 70 32.45 1.24 -19.27
CA HIS A 70 31.34 0.57 -19.96
C HIS A 70 30.77 -0.61 -19.14
N VAL A 71 29.45 -0.80 -19.24
CA VAL A 71 28.71 -2.01 -18.79
C VAL A 71 29.32 -3.31 -19.37
N ARG A 72 30.06 -3.23 -20.48
CA ARG A 72 30.67 -4.36 -21.20
C ARG A 72 32.04 -4.79 -20.67
N ASP A 73 32.69 -4.03 -19.79
CA ASP A 73 34.07 -4.29 -19.33
C ASP A 73 34.17 -5.40 -18.26
N GLY A 74 33.24 -6.37 -18.27
CA GLY A 74 33.23 -7.57 -17.42
C GLY A 74 32.91 -7.36 -15.92
N GLY A 75 33.13 -6.17 -15.38
CA GLY A 75 32.90 -5.88 -13.96
C GLY A 75 31.42 -5.68 -13.59
N VAL A 76 30.86 -6.54 -12.74
CA VAL A 76 29.59 -6.28 -12.05
C VAL A 76 29.82 -5.19 -10.99
N SER A 77 29.51 -3.95 -11.36
CA SER A 77 29.49 -2.80 -10.44
C SER A 77 28.06 -2.35 -10.19
N TYR A 78 27.80 -1.73 -9.04
CA TYR A 78 26.52 -1.10 -8.74
C TYR A 78 26.13 -0.04 -9.80
N LEU A 79 27.10 0.64 -10.42
CA LEU A 79 26.86 1.52 -11.57
C LEU A 79 26.37 0.75 -12.80
N SER A 80 26.95 -0.40 -13.12
CA SER A 80 26.52 -1.22 -14.27
C SER A 80 25.05 -1.64 -14.15
N HIS A 81 24.58 -1.95 -12.94
CA HIS A 81 23.16 -2.20 -12.66
C HIS A 81 22.28 -0.99 -12.96
N LEU A 82 22.65 0.21 -12.49
CA LEU A 82 21.91 1.44 -12.81
C LEU A 82 21.92 1.71 -14.33
N GLY A 83 23.04 1.40 -15.00
CA GLY A 83 23.21 1.44 -16.45
C GLY A 83 22.30 0.45 -17.21
N ARG A 84 22.01 -0.72 -16.64
CA ARG A 84 21.03 -1.69 -17.17
C ARG A 84 19.59 -1.25 -16.89
N PHE A 85 19.29 -0.84 -15.67
CA PHE A 85 17.97 -0.40 -15.23
C PHE A 85 17.46 0.85 -15.97
N LEU A 86 18.38 1.70 -16.42
CA LEU A 86 18.11 2.90 -17.22
C LEU A 86 18.91 2.89 -18.54
N TYR A 87 18.85 1.74 -19.23
CA TYR A 87 19.43 1.54 -20.56
C TYR A 87 18.86 2.54 -21.57
N THR A 88 19.72 2.99 -22.48
CA THR A 88 19.37 3.96 -23.53
C THR A 88 19.13 3.21 -24.83
N LYS A 89 17.86 3.01 -25.21
CA LYS A 89 17.52 2.43 -26.52
C LYS A 89 17.93 3.38 -27.64
N ASN A 90 18.42 2.84 -28.75
CA ASN A 90 18.81 3.60 -29.95
C ASN A 90 19.66 4.84 -29.60
N ALA A 91 20.84 4.59 -29.02
CA ALA A 91 21.70 5.63 -28.45
C ALA A 91 22.06 6.75 -29.45
N GLU A 92 22.19 6.46 -30.74
CA GLU A 92 22.42 7.46 -31.79
C GLU A 92 21.26 8.45 -31.90
N LYS A 93 20.02 7.96 -32.02
CA LYS A 93 18.79 8.78 -32.06
C LYS A 93 18.62 9.57 -30.76
N VAL A 94 18.82 8.93 -29.60
CA VAL A 94 18.69 9.58 -28.30
C VAL A 94 19.74 10.67 -28.11
N ASN A 95 21.01 10.42 -28.43
CA ASN A 95 22.09 11.41 -28.32
C ASN A 95 21.83 12.61 -29.24
N THR A 96 21.43 12.37 -30.50
CA THR A 96 21.11 13.44 -31.47
C THR A 96 19.99 14.36 -30.99
N LEU A 97 18.90 13.78 -30.45
CA LEU A 97 17.80 14.56 -29.86
C LEU A 97 18.21 15.26 -28.55
N SER A 98 18.98 14.57 -27.70
CA SER A 98 19.48 15.06 -26.41
C SER A 98 20.40 16.25 -26.56
N ASP A 99 21.38 16.18 -27.46
CA ASP A 99 22.34 17.26 -27.74
C ASP A 99 21.60 18.54 -28.12
N LYS A 100 20.63 18.44 -29.04
CA LYS A 100 19.83 19.59 -29.45
C LYS A 100 18.97 20.12 -28.30
N ALA A 101 18.39 19.24 -27.48
CA ALA A 101 17.59 19.62 -26.32
C ALA A 101 18.42 20.27 -25.20
N TRP A 102 19.68 19.86 -25.05
CA TRP A 102 20.64 20.48 -24.14
C TRP A 102 20.96 21.90 -24.63
N VAL A 103 21.29 22.06 -25.92
CA VAL A 103 21.61 23.37 -26.53
C VAL A 103 20.44 24.33 -26.46
N THR A 104 19.20 23.92 -26.76
CA THR A 104 18.03 24.83 -26.66
C THR A 104 17.77 25.27 -25.22
N VAL A 105 17.93 24.39 -24.23
CA VAL A 105 17.81 24.75 -22.80
C VAL A 105 18.93 25.70 -22.34
N ALA A 106 20.19 25.43 -22.72
CA ALA A 106 21.33 26.27 -22.36
C ALA A 106 21.24 27.66 -23.02
N ALA A 107 20.92 27.73 -24.32
CA ALA A 107 20.68 28.97 -25.04
C ALA A 107 19.48 29.76 -24.47
N THR A 108 18.41 29.07 -24.02
CA THR A 108 17.29 29.72 -23.33
C THR A 108 17.77 30.38 -22.03
N LYS A 109 18.55 29.67 -21.20
CA LYS A 109 19.13 30.20 -19.95
C LYS A 109 20.04 31.41 -20.18
N LYS A 110 20.83 31.41 -21.25
CA LYS A 110 21.66 32.56 -21.69
C LYS A 110 20.80 33.75 -22.13
N LEU A 111 19.79 33.51 -22.97
CA LEU A 111 18.91 34.56 -23.50
C LEU A 111 18.11 35.27 -22.41
N LEU A 112 17.59 34.54 -21.42
CA LEU A 112 16.92 35.11 -20.24
C LEU A 112 17.87 36.02 -19.44
N ARG A 113 19.11 35.57 -19.19
CA ARG A 113 20.13 36.35 -18.48
C ARG A 113 20.53 37.63 -19.21
N ARG A 114 20.71 37.56 -20.55
CA ARG A 114 21.10 38.72 -21.37
C ARG A 114 19.97 39.74 -21.56
N THR A 115 18.71 39.31 -21.57
CA THR A 115 17.55 40.20 -21.82
C THR A 115 16.87 40.71 -20.56
N GLY A 116 17.01 40.02 -19.42
CA GLY A 116 16.24 40.28 -18.21
C GLY A 116 14.75 39.94 -18.33
N MET A 117 14.32 39.36 -19.46
CA MET A 117 12.93 38.95 -19.71
C MET A 117 12.67 37.57 -19.10
N THR A 118 11.42 37.30 -18.75
CA THR A 118 10.95 35.95 -18.38
C THR A 118 10.68 35.09 -19.62
N LEU A 119 10.63 33.76 -19.47
CA LEU A 119 10.36 32.85 -20.58
C LEU A 119 9.00 33.10 -21.27
N PRO A 120 7.88 33.36 -20.55
CA PRO A 120 6.63 33.77 -21.20
C PRO A 120 6.77 35.06 -22.01
N GLN A 121 7.50 36.06 -21.50
CA GLN A 121 7.75 37.30 -22.22
C GLN A 121 8.54 37.07 -23.52
N LEU A 122 9.63 36.28 -23.48
CA LEU A 122 10.39 35.93 -24.69
C LEU A 122 9.54 35.18 -25.71
N LYS A 123 8.74 34.19 -25.27
CA LYS A 123 7.83 33.44 -26.17
C LYS A 123 6.73 34.31 -26.76
N SER A 124 6.25 35.32 -26.03
CA SER A 124 5.25 36.27 -26.52
C SER A 124 5.80 37.36 -27.45
N HIS A 125 7.13 37.58 -27.45
CA HIS A 125 7.74 38.67 -28.21
C HIS A 125 8.09 38.21 -29.63
N PRO A 126 7.37 38.68 -30.68
CA PRO A 126 7.45 38.10 -32.02
C PRO A 126 8.86 38.14 -32.61
N GLY A 127 9.62 39.23 -32.38
CA GLY A 127 11.00 39.34 -32.85
C GLY A 127 11.97 38.31 -32.24
N PHE A 128 11.78 37.91 -30.97
CA PHE A 128 12.65 36.91 -30.34
C PHE A 128 12.27 35.49 -30.77
N LEU A 129 10.97 35.20 -30.91
CA LEU A 129 10.48 33.90 -31.37
C LEU A 129 10.81 33.63 -32.84
N ASP A 130 10.65 34.62 -33.72
CA ASP A 130 11.03 34.54 -35.13
C ASP A 130 12.56 34.40 -35.29
N ALA A 131 13.35 35.24 -34.61
CA ALA A 131 14.80 35.11 -34.60
C ALA A 131 15.26 33.71 -34.14
N TRP A 132 14.68 33.19 -33.05
CA TRP A 132 14.97 31.83 -32.56
C TRP A 132 14.67 30.77 -33.61
N ARG A 133 13.45 30.78 -34.18
CA ARG A 133 13.02 29.79 -35.17
C ARG A 133 13.85 29.84 -36.45
N ARG A 134 14.30 31.02 -36.89
CA ARG A 134 15.24 31.12 -38.02
C ARG A 134 16.60 30.50 -37.72
N GLN A 135 17.13 30.61 -36.50
CA GLN A 135 18.40 29.96 -36.11
C GLN A 135 18.26 28.42 -35.99
N VAL A 136 17.15 27.92 -35.44
CA VAL A 136 17.02 26.47 -35.15
C VAL A 136 16.38 25.64 -36.26
N SER A 137 15.54 26.22 -37.13
CA SER A 137 14.73 25.47 -38.11
C SER A 137 15.53 24.57 -39.06
N GLN A 138 16.59 25.10 -39.67
CA GLN A 138 17.46 24.33 -40.58
C GLN A 138 18.27 23.21 -39.88
N SER A 139 18.33 23.23 -38.55
CA SER A 139 19.15 22.34 -37.74
C SER A 139 18.36 21.61 -36.65
N CYS A 140 17.04 21.53 -36.79
CA CYS A 140 16.16 20.80 -35.88
C CYS A 140 15.98 19.35 -36.40
N PRO A 141 16.44 18.31 -35.67
CA PRO A 141 16.32 16.92 -36.11
C PRO A 141 14.90 16.35 -35.97
N PHE A 142 13.93 17.15 -35.46
CA PHE A 142 12.56 16.72 -35.28
C PHE A 142 11.75 16.99 -36.56
N VAL A 143 11.15 15.94 -37.12
CA VAL A 143 10.28 16.02 -38.31
C VAL A 143 8.89 15.51 -37.92
N GLU A 144 7.89 16.39 -38.02
CA GLU A 144 6.49 16.04 -37.74
C GLU A 144 5.98 15.04 -38.81
N PRO A 145 5.61 13.79 -38.45
CA PRO A 145 5.33 12.75 -39.44
C PRO A 145 4.04 13.01 -40.22
N ARG A 146 4.05 12.69 -41.52
CA ARG A 146 2.86 12.76 -42.38
C ARG A 146 2.00 11.52 -42.18
N CYS A 147 0.73 11.72 -41.84
CA CYS A 147 -0.19 10.62 -41.52
C CYS A 147 -1.16 10.35 -42.67
N ASP A 148 -1.37 9.06 -42.95
CA ASP A 148 -2.49 8.57 -43.75
C ASP A 148 -3.64 8.15 -42.80
N PRO A 149 -4.81 8.82 -42.83
CA PRO A 149 -5.96 8.45 -42.00
C PRO A 149 -6.54 7.06 -42.28
N SER A 150 -6.24 6.45 -43.44
CA SER A 150 -6.70 5.11 -43.81
C SER A 150 -5.94 3.98 -43.10
N VAL A 151 -4.81 4.28 -42.45
CA VAL A 151 -4.03 3.27 -41.70
C VAL A 151 -4.81 2.83 -40.46
N ILE A 152 -5.22 1.56 -40.49
CA ILE A 152 -6.09 0.90 -39.49
C ILE A 152 -5.35 0.38 -38.25
N TYR A 153 -4.01 0.47 -38.23
CA TYR A 153 -3.15 -0.02 -37.15
C TYR A 153 -2.33 1.10 -36.50
N ARG A 154 -1.87 0.84 -35.28
CA ARG A 154 -0.88 1.70 -34.61
C ARG A 154 0.48 1.56 -35.29
N THR A 155 1.17 2.67 -35.46
CA THR A 155 2.61 2.72 -35.74
C THR A 155 3.42 2.00 -34.65
N ALA A 156 4.72 1.80 -34.87
CA ALA A 156 5.61 1.24 -33.85
C ALA A 156 5.95 2.25 -32.74
N ASP A 157 6.15 3.52 -33.11
CA ASP A 157 6.56 4.59 -32.21
C ASP A 157 5.39 5.39 -31.61
N GLY A 158 4.13 4.99 -31.88
CA GLY A 158 2.93 5.70 -31.43
C GLY A 158 2.61 6.99 -32.21
N SER A 159 3.41 7.37 -33.21
CA SER A 159 3.12 8.51 -34.08
C SER A 159 1.83 8.32 -34.88
N CYS A 160 1.25 9.41 -35.39
CA CYS A 160 0.01 9.41 -36.19
C CYS A 160 -1.24 8.82 -35.50
N ASN A 161 -1.20 8.60 -34.19
CA ASN A 161 -2.39 8.30 -33.40
C ASN A 161 -3.32 9.54 -33.39
N ASN A 162 -2.83 10.68 -32.90
CA ASN A 162 -3.49 11.97 -33.11
C ASN A 162 -3.19 12.50 -34.53
N LEU A 163 -4.22 12.67 -35.37
CA LEU A 163 -4.05 13.10 -36.78
C LEU A 163 -3.77 14.60 -36.95
N ASN A 164 -4.09 15.44 -35.96
CA ASN A 164 -3.83 16.88 -36.00
C ASN A 164 -2.42 17.22 -35.50
N HIS A 165 -1.88 16.42 -34.58
CA HIS A 165 -0.59 16.61 -33.93
C HIS A 165 0.15 15.26 -33.87
N SER A 166 0.74 14.87 -35.00
CA SER A 166 1.17 13.49 -35.25
C SER A 166 2.34 12.97 -34.40
N SER A 167 3.03 13.87 -33.71
CA SER A 167 4.07 13.55 -32.70
C SER A 167 3.54 13.36 -31.28
N VAL A 168 2.29 13.74 -30.97
CA VAL A 168 1.78 13.68 -29.60
C VAL A 168 1.73 12.23 -29.12
N GLY A 169 2.34 11.98 -27.95
CA GLY A 169 2.44 10.65 -27.36
C GLY A 169 3.46 9.69 -27.99
N ALA A 170 4.18 10.10 -29.04
CA ALA A 170 5.16 9.25 -29.69
C ALA A 170 6.41 8.99 -28.82
N ALA A 171 7.10 7.89 -29.10
CA ALA A 171 8.37 7.55 -28.48
C ALA A 171 9.46 8.57 -28.85
N TYR A 172 10.45 8.71 -27.96
CA TYR A 172 11.57 9.66 -28.03
C TYR A 172 11.18 11.15 -27.92
N THR A 173 9.93 11.48 -27.58
CA THR A 173 9.45 12.85 -27.31
C THR A 173 9.69 13.28 -25.85
N ARG A 174 9.47 14.57 -25.54
CA ARG A 174 9.57 15.11 -24.17
C ARG A 174 8.31 14.86 -23.34
N GLN A 175 8.49 14.45 -22.08
CA GLN A 175 7.41 14.41 -21.09
C GLN A 175 6.85 15.81 -20.82
N ARG A 176 5.56 15.89 -20.47
CA ARG A 176 4.83 17.17 -20.29
C ARG A 176 4.65 17.54 -18.83
N ARG A 177 4.40 18.83 -18.58
CA ARG A 177 4.17 19.39 -17.26
C ARG A 177 2.68 19.69 -17.05
N MET A 178 2.16 19.44 -15.85
CA MET A 178 0.77 19.75 -15.45
C MET A 178 0.62 21.17 -14.87
N MET A 179 1.75 21.81 -14.52
CA MET A 179 1.87 23.15 -13.93
C MET A 179 3.29 23.66 -14.19
N ASP A 180 3.60 24.89 -13.78
CA ASP A 180 4.96 25.43 -13.88
C ASP A 180 6.02 24.59 -13.13
N ASN A 181 7.28 24.74 -13.53
CA ASN A 181 8.39 24.00 -12.93
C ASN A 181 8.80 24.58 -11.57
N SER A 182 9.66 23.87 -10.85
CA SER A 182 10.31 24.39 -9.64
C SER A 182 11.82 24.14 -9.66
N TYR A 183 12.47 24.48 -10.77
CA TYR A 183 13.92 24.66 -10.82
C TYR A 183 14.35 25.93 -10.08
N GLU A 184 15.50 25.89 -9.44
CA GLU A 184 16.10 27.00 -8.69
C GLU A 184 16.39 28.22 -9.59
N ASP A 185 16.63 27.99 -10.88
CA ASP A 185 16.82 29.01 -11.92
C ASP A 185 15.63 29.13 -12.89
N GLY A 186 14.52 28.43 -12.61
CA GLY A 186 13.34 28.33 -13.46
C GLY A 186 13.52 27.56 -14.80
N ILE A 187 14.70 27.00 -15.10
CA ILE A 187 15.04 26.42 -16.41
C ILE A 187 15.63 25.01 -16.35
N ASN A 188 16.69 24.78 -15.56
CA ASN A 188 17.35 23.46 -15.50
C ASN A 188 18.07 23.11 -14.19
N GLN A 189 18.20 24.03 -13.23
CA GLN A 189 18.95 23.80 -11.99
C GLN A 189 18.06 23.14 -10.92
N PRO A 190 18.36 21.91 -10.45
CA PRO A 190 17.52 21.20 -9.48
C PRO A 190 17.31 22.00 -8.18
N ARG A 191 16.08 21.96 -7.63
CA ARG A 191 15.74 22.63 -6.37
C ARG A 191 16.59 22.09 -5.22
N GLN A 192 17.27 22.99 -4.53
CA GLN A 192 18.18 22.68 -3.42
C GLN A 192 17.96 23.58 -2.21
N VAL A 193 17.28 24.73 -2.35
CA VAL A 193 17.01 25.65 -1.24
C VAL A 193 15.58 25.47 -0.68
N SER A 194 15.46 25.57 0.65
CA SER A 194 14.16 25.60 1.35
C SER A 194 13.47 26.95 1.16
N CYS A 195 12.13 26.97 1.16
CA CYS A 195 11.36 28.21 1.16
C CYS A 195 11.51 29.05 2.46
N LYS A 196 12.24 28.55 3.46
CA LYS A 196 12.70 29.29 4.65
C LYS A 196 14.21 29.58 4.64
N GLY A 197 14.89 29.37 3.51
CA GLY A 197 16.32 29.58 3.34
C GLY A 197 17.20 28.42 3.81
N GLY A 198 18.43 28.36 3.30
CA GLY A 198 19.36 27.24 3.50
C GLY A 198 18.93 25.96 2.76
N PRO A 199 19.74 24.89 2.85
CA PRO A 199 19.52 23.68 2.06
C PRO A 199 18.26 22.91 2.45
N LEU A 200 17.71 22.17 1.47
CA LEU A 200 16.73 21.11 1.66
C LEU A 200 17.39 19.87 2.31
N PRO A 201 16.61 19.03 3.01
CA PRO A 201 17.10 17.75 3.52
C PRO A 201 17.56 16.83 2.36
N SER A 202 18.58 16.01 2.60
CA SER A 202 19.02 14.99 1.64
C SER A 202 17.92 13.96 1.37
N PRO A 203 17.76 13.48 0.12
CA PRO A 203 16.93 12.32 -0.22
C PRO A 203 17.17 11.10 0.69
N ARG A 204 18.42 10.85 1.09
CA ARG A 204 18.77 9.74 1.99
C ARG A 204 18.35 10.00 3.44
N THR A 205 18.46 11.24 3.92
CA THR A 205 17.91 11.64 5.22
C THR A 205 16.39 11.47 5.26
N ILE A 206 15.69 11.82 4.17
CA ILE A 206 14.24 11.63 4.04
C ILE A 206 13.90 10.13 4.02
N SER A 207 14.63 9.32 3.27
CA SER A 207 14.45 7.86 3.24
C SER A 207 14.60 7.23 4.64
N ASN A 208 15.71 7.50 5.33
CA ASN A 208 16.00 6.97 6.66
C ASN A 208 14.96 7.34 7.72
N ILE A 209 14.35 8.54 7.63
CA ILE A 209 13.42 9.03 8.65
C ILE A 209 11.96 8.74 8.27
N ILE A 210 11.57 8.92 7.00
CA ILE A 210 10.16 8.88 6.55
C ILE A 210 9.79 7.54 5.88
N HIS A 211 10.74 6.81 5.27
CA HIS A 211 10.43 5.63 4.48
C HIS A 211 11.04 4.32 4.99
N LYS A 212 11.95 4.36 5.97
CA LYS A 212 12.50 3.15 6.60
C LYS A 212 11.42 2.34 7.32
N SER A 213 11.24 1.08 6.92
CA SER A 213 10.43 0.11 7.67
C SER A 213 11.03 -0.15 9.06
N GLY A 214 10.14 -0.32 10.05
CA GLY A 214 10.53 -0.71 11.40
C GLY A 214 10.81 -2.21 11.52
N HIS A 215 11.05 -2.72 12.73
CA HIS A 215 11.26 -4.15 12.99
C HIS A 215 10.04 -5.06 12.70
N CYS A 216 8.93 -4.53 12.17
CA CYS A 216 7.68 -5.23 11.89
C CYS A 216 6.97 -4.56 10.71
N SER A 217 7.35 -4.89 9.49
CA SER A 217 6.59 -4.53 8.28
C SER A 217 5.25 -5.27 8.22
N LEU A 218 4.23 -4.66 7.63
CA LEU A 218 2.90 -5.24 7.50
C LEU A 218 2.69 -5.74 6.06
N PRO A 219 2.25 -6.99 5.84
CA PRO A 219 1.76 -7.42 4.53
C PRO A 219 0.34 -6.90 4.32
N SER A 220 0.01 -6.48 3.10
CA SER A 220 -1.37 -6.22 2.70
C SER A 220 -2.20 -7.49 2.80
N ARG A 221 -3.46 -7.31 3.17
CA ARG A 221 -4.38 -8.41 3.47
C ARG A 221 -5.56 -8.46 2.49
N ARG A 222 -5.38 -7.79 1.33
CA ARG A 222 -6.31 -7.72 0.19
C ARG A 222 -5.65 -8.19 -1.11
N LEU A 223 -4.48 -7.66 -1.43
CA LEU A 223 -3.83 -7.79 -2.73
C LEU A 223 -2.67 -8.78 -2.74
N THR A 224 -2.52 -9.48 -3.86
CA THR A 224 -1.38 -10.36 -4.17
C THR A 224 -0.24 -9.57 -4.82
N VAL A 225 0.98 -10.12 -4.82
CA VAL A 225 2.16 -9.50 -5.48
C VAL A 225 1.89 -9.17 -6.96
N LEU A 226 1.04 -9.93 -7.64
CA LEU A 226 0.62 -9.67 -9.02
C LEU A 226 0.02 -8.26 -9.21
N ALA A 227 -0.64 -7.67 -8.20
CA ALA A 227 -1.16 -6.31 -8.29
C ALA A 227 -0.04 -5.26 -8.43
N MET A 228 1.08 -5.44 -7.72
CA MET A 228 2.28 -4.61 -7.91
C MET A 228 2.97 -4.95 -9.23
N GLN A 229 3.15 -6.24 -9.54
CA GLN A 229 3.93 -6.68 -10.69
C GLN A 229 3.28 -6.36 -12.04
N PHE A 230 1.95 -6.48 -12.15
CA PHE A 230 1.19 -6.05 -13.33
C PHE A 230 1.18 -4.52 -13.43
N GLY A 231 1.12 -3.81 -12.29
CA GLY A 231 1.31 -2.35 -12.24
C GLY A 231 2.65 -1.91 -12.83
N GLN A 232 3.76 -2.57 -12.47
CA GLN A 232 5.07 -2.31 -13.05
C GLN A 232 5.11 -2.62 -14.55
N PHE A 233 4.58 -3.78 -14.97
CA PHE A 233 4.54 -4.17 -16.39
C PHE A 233 3.77 -3.17 -17.27
N ILE A 234 2.75 -2.50 -16.72
CA ILE A 234 1.98 -1.45 -17.40
C ILE A 234 2.65 -0.06 -17.29
N GLU A 235 3.39 0.22 -16.21
CA GLU A 235 4.25 1.42 -16.14
C GLU A 235 5.36 1.36 -17.20
N HIS A 236 5.89 0.18 -17.48
CA HIS A 236 6.92 -0.02 -18.50
C HIS A 236 6.40 0.15 -19.94
N ASP A 237 5.11 -0.05 -20.19
CA ASP A 237 4.44 0.20 -21.49
C ASP A 237 4.51 1.68 -21.87
N VAL A 238 4.23 2.56 -20.91
CA VAL A 238 4.04 4.00 -21.16
C VAL A 238 5.19 4.89 -20.65
N ILE A 239 6.11 4.35 -19.84
CA ILE A 239 7.22 5.12 -19.26
C ILE A 239 8.55 4.38 -19.41
N SER A 240 9.51 5.05 -20.08
CA SER A 240 10.92 4.71 -20.04
C SER A 240 11.73 6.00 -20.19
N THR A 241 12.50 6.38 -19.16
CA THR A 241 13.27 7.64 -19.15
C THR A 241 14.76 7.32 -19.12
N PRO A 242 15.49 7.48 -20.24
CA PRO A 242 16.92 7.18 -20.30
C PRO A 242 17.75 8.18 -19.49
N LEU A 243 18.93 7.74 -19.05
CA LEU A 243 19.97 8.60 -18.48
C LEU A 243 20.84 9.23 -19.57
N GLN A 244 21.39 10.40 -19.27
CA GLN A 244 22.53 10.90 -20.05
C GLN A 244 23.73 9.94 -19.90
N ARG A 245 24.48 9.74 -20.99
CA ARG A 245 25.65 8.86 -21.05
C ARG A 245 26.92 9.67 -21.27
N GLY A 246 28.06 9.08 -20.92
CA GLY A 246 29.38 9.64 -21.20
C GLY A 246 29.84 9.34 -22.64
N PHE A 247 31.13 9.52 -22.90
CA PHE A 247 31.72 9.25 -24.21
C PHE A 247 31.53 7.77 -24.60
N ASN A 248 31.30 7.50 -25.89
CA ASN A 248 30.96 6.17 -26.44
C ASN A 248 29.84 5.41 -25.69
N SER A 249 28.94 6.13 -24.99
CA SER A 249 27.87 5.57 -24.14
C SER A 249 28.35 4.93 -22.81
N SER A 250 29.47 5.37 -22.25
CA SER A 250 29.91 4.99 -20.89
C SER A 250 28.89 5.39 -19.80
N ASP A 251 28.94 4.68 -18.67
CA ASP A 251 28.27 5.07 -17.43
C ASP A 251 29.04 6.20 -16.76
N ILE A 252 28.31 7.22 -16.29
CA ILE A 252 28.90 8.44 -15.69
C ILE A 252 29.08 8.25 -14.18
N MET A 253 30.31 8.40 -13.69
CA MET A 253 30.59 8.52 -12.26
C MET A 253 30.31 9.95 -11.77
N CYS A 254 29.47 10.10 -10.73
CA CYS A 254 29.09 11.40 -10.16
C CYS A 254 29.35 11.55 -8.65
N CYS A 255 29.81 10.49 -7.97
CA CYS A 255 30.23 10.51 -6.56
C CYS A 255 31.76 10.34 -6.49
N GLY A 256 32.38 10.72 -5.36
CA GLY A 256 33.84 10.67 -5.16
C GLY A 256 34.64 11.73 -5.94
N LEU A 257 34.02 12.47 -6.89
CA LEU A 257 34.71 13.47 -7.70
C LEU A 257 35.03 14.76 -6.92
N PRO A 258 36.20 15.39 -7.18
CA PRO A 258 36.50 16.73 -6.70
C PRO A 258 35.45 17.77 -7.11
N GLU A 259 35.15 18.73 -6.21
CA GLU A 259 34.09 19.72 -6.41
C GLU A 259 34.25 20.55 -7.70
N GLU A 260 35.50 20.91 -8.06
CA GLU A 260 35.83 21.65 -9.29
C GLU A 260 35.65 20.85 -10.59
N ILE A 261 35.57 19.52 -10.50
CA ILE A 261 35.17 18.64 -11.61
C ILE A 261 33.64 18.51 -11.60
N LEU A 262 33.04 18.25 -10.44
CA LEU A 262 31.59 18.09 -10.29
C LEU A 262 30.81 19.35 -10.76
N LYS A 263 31.31 20.55 -10.47
CA LYS A 263 30.80 21.84 -10.98
C LYS A 263 30.73 21.93 -12.51
N LYS A 264 31.57 21.18 -13.22
CA LYS A 264 31.67 21.18 -14.69
C LYS A 264 30.86 20.06 -15.34
N ARG A 265 30.59 18.95 -14.65
CA ARG A 265 29.79 17.83 -15.17
C ARG A 265 28.28 18.11 -15.04
N SER A 266 27.70 18.75 -16.05
CA SER A 266 26.28 19.16 -16.04
C SER A 266 25.27 18.01 -15.96
N GLN A 267 25.69 16.77 -16.25
CA GLN A 267 24.87 15.56 -16.07
C GLN A 267 24.79 15.06 -14.62
N CYS A 268 25.65 15.53 -13.70
CA CYS A 268 25.75 14.98 -12.35
C CYS A 268 24.86 15.71 -11.34
N PHE A 269 24.24 14.96 -10.43
CA PHE A 269 23.52 15.50 -9.28
C PHE A 269 23.51 14.48 -8.12
N PRO A 270 24.67 14.11 -7.55
CA PRO A 270 24.82 13.03 -6.57
C PRO A 270 23.99 13.24 -5.30
N ILE A 271 23.62 12.14 -4.66
CA ILE A 271 22.83 12.15 -3.42
C ILE A 271 23.78 12.15 -2.22
N THR A 272 23.86 13.26 -1.48
CA THR A 272 24.64 13.35 -0.24
C THR A 272 24.12 12.36 0.81
N ILE A 273 25.01 11.55 1.39
CA ILE A 273 24.69 10.67 2.52
C ILE A 273 24.94 11.45 3.82
N PRO A 274 24.03 11.39 4.82
CA PRO A 274 24.25 12.06 6.10
C PRO A 274 25.29 11.34 6.97
N ASP A 275 26.07 12.09 7.74
CA ASP A 275 27.03 11.53 8.70
C ASP A 275 26.36 10.54 9.66
N GLY A 276 26.98 9.35 9.80
CA GLY A 276 26.46 8.29 10.66
C GLY A 276 25.30 7.48 10.06
N ASP A 277 25.11 7.49 8.73
CA ASP A 277 24.15 6.59 8.06
C ASP A 277 24.34 5.13 8.51
N PRO A 278 23.25 4.39 8.81
CA PRO A 278 23.36 3.02 9.28
C PRO A 278 23.99 2.08 8.23
N ARG A 279 23.60 2.22 6.95
CA ARG A 279 23.96 1.29 5.86
C ARG A 279 25.19 1.73 5.10
N PHE A 280 25.21 2.98 4.64
CA PHE A 280 26.26 3.50 3.76
C PHE A 280 27.40 4.10 4.57
N LYS A 281 28.59 4.17 3.98
CA LYS A 281 29.81 4.71 4.61
C LYS A 281 30.48 5.80 3.76
N GLU A 282 30.24 5.79 2.45
CA GLU A 282 30.54 6.89 1.55
C GLU A 282 29.75 8.16 1.88
N HIS A 283 30.26 9.31 1.42
CA HIS A 283 29.60 10.61 1.58
C HIS A 283 28.54 10.89 0.50
N CYS A 284 28.43 10.06 -0.55
CA CYS A 284 27.37 10.16 -1.55
C CYS A 284 26.99 8.81 -2.18
N MET A 285 25.81 8.76 -2.81
CA MET A 285 25.49 7.82 -3.88
C MET A 285 25.62 8.55 -5.23
N SER A 286 26.12 7.86 -6.26
CA SER A 286 26.12 8.39 -7.63
C SER A 286 24.69 8.66 -8.11
N PHE A 287 24.51 9.75 -8.86
CA PHE A 287 23.23 10.02 -9.53
C PHE A 287 23.47 10.87 -10.78
N VAL A 288 23.05 10.32 -11.91
CA VAL A 288 23.10 10.95 -13.24
C VAL A 288 21.71 11.46 -13.58
N ARG A 289 21.63 12.59 -14.28
CA ARG A 289 20.36 13.22 -14.68
C ARG A 289 19.72 12.53 -15.89
N ALA A 290 18.39 12.59 -15.98
CA ALA A 290 17.66 12.05 -17.12
C ALA A 290 17.93 12.85 -18.40
N THR A 291 17.95 12.16 -19.54
CA THR A 291 18.17 12.76 -20.86
C THR A 291 17.12 13.82 -21.17
N PRO A 292 17.51 15.05 -21.58
CA PRO A 292 16.57 16.09 -21.97
C PRO A 292 15.82 15.69 -23.25
N GLY A 293 14.49 15.77 -23.23
CA GLY A 293 13.65 15.58 -24.39
C GLY A 293 13.54 16.86 -25.21
N LEU A 294 13.63 16.73 -26.53
CA LEU A 294 13.54 17.85 -27.46
C LEU A 294 12.10 18.37 -27.60
N ASP A 295 11.94 19.67 -27.82
CA ASP A 295 10.67 20.25 -28.26
C ASP A 295 10.52 20.11 -29.77
N LYS A 296 9.32 19.79 -30.28
CA LYS A 296 9.11 19.47 -31.70
C LYS A 296 9.44 20.61 -32.68
N ASN A 297 9.47 21.87 -32.22
CA ASN A 297 9.90 23.02 -33.02
C ASN A 297 11.36 23.42 -32.78
N CYS A 298 12.09 22.71 -31.91
CA CYS A 298 13.30 23.17 -31.25
C CYS A 298 13.14 24.55 -30.53
N ASP A 299 11.91 24.91 -30.11
CA ASP A 299 11.62 26.19 -29.46
C ASP A 299 12.32 26.33 -28.09
N MET A 300 12.60 27.58 -27.69
CA MET A 300 13.13 27.93 -26.36
C MET A 300 12.30 27.32 -25.22
N GLY A 301 12.92 26.89 -24.11
CA GLY A 301 12.20 26.07 -23.13
C GLY A 301 12.89 25.72 -21.81
N VAL A 302 12.10 25.07 -20.96
CA VAL A 302 12.47 24.51 -19.65
C VAL A 302 12.88 23.04 -19.84
N ARG A 303 13.96 22.58 -19.19
CA ARG A 303 14.39 21.18 -19.24
C ARG A 303 13.24 20.26 -18.84
N SER A 304 12.93 19.30 -19.70
CA SER A 304 11.93 18.25 -19.46
C SER A 304 12.53 16.93 -19.99
N PRO A 305 12.35 15.78 -19.32
CA PRO A 305 13.00 14.54 -19.70
C PRO A 305 12.37 13.92 -20.95
N MET A 306 13.13 13.08 -21.65
CA MET A 306 12.65 12.24 -22.74
C MET A 306 11.83 11.05 -22.21
N ASN A 307 10.83 10.61 -22.98
CA ASN A 307 10.24 9.27 -22.88
C ASN A 307 10.70 8.46 -24.10
N GLN A 308 11.44 7.36 -23.91
CA GLN A 308 11.80 6.43 -24.99
C GLN A 308 10.76 5.31 -25.21
N ALA A 309 9.75 5.22 -24.33
CA ALA A 309 8.52 4.47 -24.55
C ALA A 309 7.47 5.30 -25.31
N THR A 310 6.45 4.66 -25.88
CA THR A 310 5.21 5.35 -26.29
C THR A 310 4.52 5.96 -25.05
N SER A 311 3.58 6.87 -25.23
CA SER A 311 2.70 7.35 -24.13
C SER A 311 1.31 6.70 -24.18
N TYR A 312 1.07 5.83 -25.16
CA TYR A 312 -0.15 5.05 -25.33
C TYR A 312 0.03 3.69 -24.65
N MET A 313 -1.04 3.13 -24.09
CA MET A 313 -1.03 1.75 -23.61
C MET A 313 -1.22 0.82 -24.82
N ASP A 314 -0.13 0.57 -25.54
CA ASP A 314 -0.10 -0.16 -26.81
C ASP A 314 0.87 -1.35 -26.87
N GLY A 315 1.24 -1.88 -25.72
CA GLY A 315 2.05 -3.09 -25.62
C GLY A 315 3.50 -2.87 -26.07
N SER A 316 4.01 -1.63 -25.96
CA SER A 316 5.34 -1.27 -26.44
C SER A 316 6.44 -2.05 -25.68
N GLN A 317 6.19 -2.42 -24.42
CA GLN A 317 7.06 -3.30 -23.62
C GLN A 317 7.06 -4.77 -24.09
N ILE A 318 6.12 -5.18 -24.95
CA ILE A 318 6.09 -6.49 -25.62
C ILE A 318 6.71 -6.36 -27.02
N TYR A 319 6.26 -5.37 -27.81
CA TYR A 319 6.51 -5.29 -29.25
C TYR A 319 7.70 -4.42 -29.66
N GLY A 320 8.09 -3.45 -28.84
CA GLY A 320 9.13 -2.47 -29.19
C GLY A 320 8.58 -1.22 -29.87
N VAL A 321 9.42 -0.18 -29.89
CA VAL A 321 9.05 1.22 -30.19
C VAL A 321 9.48 1.72 -31.58
N ASP A 322 10.11 0.87 -32.38
CA ASP A 322 10.38 1.12 -33.80
C ASP A 322 10.27 -0.18 -34.63
N VAL A 323 10.23 -0.02 -35.96
CA VAL A 323 9.95 -1.12 -36.89
C VAL A 323 11.11 -2.11 -36.94
N ASP A 324 12.36 -1.65 -36.80
CA ASP A 324 13.54 -2.52 -36.80
C ASP A 324 13.59 -3.38 -35.53
N GLU A 325 13.21 -2.82 -34.38
CA GLU A 325 13.00 -3.58 -33.14
C GLU A 325 11.87 -4.61 -33.29
N GLN A 326 10.72 -4.23 -33.88
CA GLN A 326 9.62 -5.15 -34.15
C GLN A 326 10.02 -6.31 -35.07
N LEU A 327 10.76 -6.05 -36.14
CA LEU A 327 11.27 -7.08 -37.06
C LEU A 327 12.33 -7.98 -36.40
N LYS A 328 13.17 -7.43 -35.52
CA LYS A 328 14.11 -8.23 -34.70
C LYS A 328 13.38 -9.15 -33.72
N LEU A 329 12.28 -8.69 -33.11
CA LEU A 329 11.49 -9.47 -32.15
C LEU A 329 10.50 -10.46 -32.80
N ARG A 330 10.07 -10.25 -34.05
CA ARG A 330 9.18 -11.16 -34.80
C ARG A 330 9.90 -12.36 -35.38
N ALA A 331 9.22 -13.49 -35.49
CA ALA A 331 9.71 -14.70 -36.16
C ALA A 331 9.69 -14.58 -37.69
N GLY A 332 8.86 -13.69 -38.25
CA GLY A 332 8.69 -13.51 -39.70
C GLY A 332 7.91 -14.65 -40.38
N VAL A 333 7.20 -15.47 -39.59
CA VAL A 333 6.29 -16.51 -40.08
C VAL A 333 5.10 -16.66 -39.12
N GLY A 334 3.90 -16.81 -39.69
CA GLY A 334 2.66 -17.05 -38.94
C GLY A 334 2.19 -15.90 -38.05
N GLY A 335 2.72 -14.69 -38.24
CA GLY A 335 2.51 -13.52 -37.38
C GLY A 335 3.13 -13.64 -35.99
N LEU A 336 4.05 -14.60 -35.78
CA LEU A 336 4.56 -14.96 -34.45
C LEU A 336 5.69 -14.03 -33.97
N MET A 337 5.78 -13.85 -32.65
CA MET A 337 6.97 -13.34 -31.96
C MET A 337 8.00 -14.46 -31.79
N LYS A 338 9.30 -14.13 -31.87
CA LYS A 338 10.38 -15.07 -31.55
C LYS A 338 10.26 -15.51 -30.09
N MET A 339 10.48 -16.81 -29.87
CA MET A 339 10.58 -17.45 -28.56
C MET A 339 11.61 -18.57 -28.66
N THR A 340 12.24 -18.94 -27.55
CA THR A 340 13.10 -20.15 -27.50
C THR A 340 12.25 -21.42 -27.56
N PRO A 341 12.84 -22.61 -27.84
CA PRO A 341 12.13 -23.89 -27.81
C PRO A 341 11.48 -24.25 -26.46
N LEU A 342 11.93 -23.61 -25.36
CA LEU A 342 11.34 -23.71 -24.02
C LEU A 342 10.15 -22.76 -23.81
N GLY A 343 9.76 -22.01 -24.84
CA GLY A 343 8.72 -20.98 -24.76
C GLY A 343 9.09 -19.81 -23.85
N LEU A 344 10.38 -19.48 -23.72
CA LEU A 344 10.85 -18.25 -23.04
C LEU A 344 11.14 -17.16 -24.09
N PRO A 345 11.25 -15.87 -23.70
CA PRO A 345 11.71 -14.83 -24.60
C PRO A 345 13.07 -15.17 -25.23
N PRO A 346 13.37 -14.67 -26.44
CA PRO A 346 14.63 -14.94 -27.12
C PRO A 346 15.82 -14.29 -26.38
N PRO A 347 17.06 -14.75 -26.64
CA PRO A 347 18.26 -14.04 -26.19
C PRO A 347 18.43 -12.70 -26.89
N THR A 348 19.05 -11.72 -26.21
CA THR A 348 19.61 -10.50 -26.83
C THR A 348 21.12 -10.37 -26.57
N GLU A 349 21.78 -9.63 -27.46
CA GLU A 349 23.20 -9.21 -27.39
C GLU A 349 23.39 -7.89 -26.61
N ASP A 350 22.28 -7.25 -26.20
CA ASP A 350 22.31 -6.09 -25.29
C ASP A 350 22.84 -6.52 -23.90
N PRO A 351 23.75 -5.75 -23.26
CA PRO A 351 24.37 -6.12 -21.98
C PRO A 351 23.45 -5.87 -20.76
N ILE A 352 22.15 -6.14 -20.89
CA ILE A 352 21.04 -5.72 -20.01
C ILE A 352 20.76 -6.67 -18.84
N CYS A 353 21.62 -7.67 -18.59
CA CYS A 353 21.50 -8.60 -17.48
C CYS A 353 22.89 -9.05 -16.97
N ILE A 354 22.90 -9.83 -15.88
CA ILE A 354 24.06 -10.61 -15.42
C ILE A 354 23.86 -12.07 -15.84
N GLN A 355 24.88 -12.66 -16.46
CA GLN A 355 24.97 -14.10 -16.74
C GLN A 355 25.99 -14.68 -15.76
N GLU A 356 25.58 -15.63 -14.92
CA GLU A 356 26.43 -16.20 -13.85
C GLU A 356 26.78 -17.68 -14.09
N GLU A 357 25.89 -18.42 -14.75
CA GLU A 357 25.99 -19.87 -14.95
C GLU A 357 26.08 -20.22 -16.44
N PRO A 358 26.85 -21.25 -16.85
CA PRO A 358 26.95 -21.64 -18.26
C PRO A 358 25.59 -22.02 -18.88
N GLY A 359 25.12 -21.20 -19.82
CA GLY A 359 23.79 -21.33 -20.43
C GLY A 359 22.79 -20.23 -20.02
N ASP A 360 23.17 -19.34 -19.08
CA ASP A 360 22.45 -18.08 -18.86
C ASP A 360 22.46 -17.21 -20.13
N TYR A 361 21.35 -16.48 -20.35
CA TYR A 361 21.24 -15.47 -21.39
C TYR A 361 20.29 -14.35 -20.97
N CYS A 362 20.49 -13.14 -21.53
CA CYS A 362 19.59 -12.02 -21.29
C CYS A 362 18.34 -12.15 -22.16
N PHE A 363 17.16 -12.06 -21.56
CA PHE A 363 15.88 -12.05 -22.28
C PHE A 363 15.72 -10.74 -23.08
N GLY A 364 15.40 -10.85 -24.37
CA GLY A 364 15.08 -9.72 -25.26
C GLY A 364 13.57 -9.60 -25.49
N THR A 365 13.00 -8.42 -25.26
CA THR A 365 11.59 -8.09 -25.55
C THR A 365 11.45 -6.61 -25.92
N GLY A 366 10.22 -6.14 -26.18
CA GLY A 366 9.91 -4.72 -26.39
C GLY A 366 10.33 -3.76 -25.27
N ASP A 367 10.69 -4.25 -24.08
CA ASP A 367 11.43 -3.47 -23.08
C ASP A 367 12.58 -4.28 -22.45
N PHE A 368 13.70 -3.60 -22.18
CA PHE A 368 14.94 -4.21 -21.67
C PHE A 368 14.85 -4.60 -20.18
N ARG A 369 13.95 -3.97 -19.41
CA ARG A 369 13.77 -4.24 -17.97
C ARG A 369 13.09 -5.59 -17.73
N VAL A 370 12.75 -6.37 -18.76
CA VAL A 370 12.26 -7.76 -18.64
C VAL A 370 13.16 -8.66 -17.78
N ASN A 371 14.47 -8.38 -17.75
CA ASN A 371 15.45 -9.11 -16.93
C ASN A 371 15.47 -8.66 -15.45
N HIS A 372 14.87 -7.52 -15.13
CA HIS A 372 15.14 -6.78 -13.89
C HIS A 372 14.77 -7.54 -12.62
N VAL A 373 13.65 -8.27 -12.63
CA VAL A 373 13.23 -9.20 -11.58
C VAL A 373 12.45 -10.38 -12.19
N PRO A 374 12.57 -11.62 -11.65
CA PRO A 374 11.86 -12.79 -12.16
C PRO A 374 10.35 -12.61 -12.33
N GLY A 375 9.67 -11.91 -11.40
CA GLY A 375 8.24 -11.62 -11.51
C GLY A 375 7.87 -10.78 -12.75
N LEU A 376 8.75 -9.89 -13.19
CA LEU A 376 8.54 -9.10 -14.42
C LEU A 376 8.79 -9.97 -15.66
N THR A 377 9.81 -10.83 -15.64
CA THR A 377 10.05 -11.82 -16.70
C THR A 377 8.82 -12.72 -16.94
N VAL A 378 8.11 -13.12 -15.87
CA VAL A 378 6.84 -13.84 -15.98
C VAL A 378 5.81 -13.04 -16.79
N MET A 379 5.62 -11.75 -16.49
CA MET A 379 4.63 -10.91 -17.17
C MET A 379 4.92 -10.76 -18.67
N HIS A 380 6.16 -10.45 -19.05
CA HIS A 380 6.54 -10.39 -20.46
C HIS A 380 6.34 -11.75 -21.16
N THR A 381 6.71 -12.84 -20.51
CA THR A 381 6.62 -14.19 -21.09
C THR A 381 5.17 -14.64 -21.32
N ILE A 382 4.24 -14.37 -20.39
CA ILE A 382 2.83 -14.77 -20.59
C ILE A 382 2.15 -14.00 -21.72
N PHE A 383 2.48 -12.71 -21.92
CA PHE A 383 1.89 -11.94 -23.02
C PHE A 383 2.51 -12.28 -24.39
N LEU A 384 3.80 -12.61 -24.46
CA LEU A 384 4.41 -13.17 -25.68
C LEU A 384 3.83 -14.54 -26.05
N ARG A 385 3.63 -15.42 -25.06
CA ARG A 385 2.95 -16.72 -25.27
C ARG A 385 1.49 -16.51 -25.72
N GLN A 386 0.74 -15.58 -25.11
CA GLN A 386 -0.64 -15.29 -25.50
C GLN A 386 -0.75 -14.71 -26.91
N HIS A 387 0.20 -13.85 -27.33
CA HIS A 387 0.29 -13.39 -28.71
C HIS A 387 0.47 -14.57 -29.66
N ASN A 388 1.48 -15.43 -29.46
CA ASN A 388 1.73 -16.57 -30.34
C ASN A 388 0.55 -17.57 -30.37
N ARG A 389 -0.15 -17.77 -29.24
CA ARG A 389 -1.39 -18.55 -29.14
C ARG A 389 -2.51 -17.98 -30.01
N ILE A 390 -2.74 -16.67 -29.96
CA ILE A 390 -3.80 -16.00 -30.74
C ILE A 390 -3.43 -15.94 -32.24
N ALA A 391 -2.18 -15.60 -32.57
CA ALA A 391 -1.67 -15.59 -33.94
C ALA A 391 -1.83 -16.96 -34.62
N THR A 392 -1.48 -18.05 -33.92
CA THR A 392 -1.68 -19.43 -34.42
C THR A 392 -3.17 -19.70 -34.70
N GLY A 393 -4.08 -19.27 -33.83
CA GLY A 393 -5.52 -19.43 -34.02
C GLY A 393 -6.06 -18.62 -35.21
N LEU A 394 -5.59 -17.38 -35.39
CA LEU A 394 -5.97 -16.53 -36.51
C LEU A 394 -5.44 -17.06 -37.85
N ALA A 395 -4.19 -17.55 -37.88
CA ALA A 395 -3.60 -18.18 -39.06
C ALA A 395 -4.41 -19.40 -39.53
N LEU A 396 -4.91 -20.22 -38.60
CA LEU A 396 -5.75 -21.38 -38.91
C LEU A 396 -7.17 -21.00 -39.37
N LEU A 397 -7.72 -19.88 -38.90
CA LEU A 397 -9.05 -19.39 -39.30
C LEU A 397 -9.06 -18.62 -40.63
N ASN A 398 -7.97 -17.91 -40.92
CA ASN A 398 -7.80 -17.02 -42.08
C ASN A 398 -6.56 -17.41 -42.90
N LEU A 399 -6.63 -18.55 -43.59
CA LEU A 399 -5.55 -19.10 -44.44
C LEU A 399 -5.11 -18.17 -45.59
N HIS A 400 -5.82 -17.05 -45.83
CA HIS A 400 -5.50 -16.02 -46.81
C HIS A 400 -4.80 -14.78 -46.22
N TRP A 401 -4.54 -14.74 -44.91
CA TRP A 401 -3.76 -13.66 -44.28
C TRP A 401 -2.26 -13.95 -44.35
N ASP A 402 -1.47 -12.89 -44.54
CA ASP A 402 -0.01 -12.94 -44.47
C ASP A 402 0.52 -12.71 -43.04
N ASP A 403 1.84 -12.81 -42.88
CA ASP A 403 2.52 -12.62 -41.58
C ASP A 403 2.20 -11.25 -40.94
N GLU A 404 2.12 -10.19 -41.75
CA GLU A 404 1.87 -8.83 -41.27
C GLU A 404 0.42 -8.67 -40.79
N ARG A 405 -0.55 -9.16 -41.56
CA ARG A 405 -1.98 -9.14 -41.20
C ARG A 405 -2.24 -9.94 -39.93
N ILE A 406 -1.63 -11.13 -39.79
CA ILE A 406 -1.75 -11.94 -38.57
C ILE A 406 -1.08 -11.23 -37.38
N PHE A 407 0.15 -10.72 -37.55
CA PHE A 407 0.87 -10.01 -36.49
C PHE A 407 0.09 -8.78 -35.99
N GLN A 408 -0.38 -7.91 -36.88
CA GLN A 408 -1.05 -6.67 -36.49
C GLN A 408 -2.44 -6.89 -35.90
N GLU A 409 -3.26 -7.83 -36.40
CA GLU A 409 -4.53 -8.18 -35.72
C GLU A 409 -4.26 -8.80 -34.35
N THR A 410 -3.25 -9.69 -34.22
CA THR A 410 -2.88 -10.28 -32.93
C THR A 410 -2.40 -9.21 -31.95
N ARG A 411 -1.52 -8.29 -32.38
CA ARG A 411 -1.08 -7.12 -31.60
C ARG A 411 -2.27 -6.27 -31.18
N LYS A 412 -3.20 -5.96 -32.10
CA LYS A 412 -4.43 -5.20 -31.82
C LYS A 412 -5.28 -5.88 -30.73
N ILE A 413 -5.49 -7.20 -30.80
CA ILE A 413 -6.24 -7.97 -29.79
C ILE A 413 -5.53 -7.94 -28.43
N ILE A 414 -4.22 -8.19 -28.38
CA ILE A 414 -3.44 -8.17 -27.12
C ILE A 414 -3.50 -6.78 -26.47
N ILE A 415 -3.40 -5.71 -27.25
CA ILE A 415 -3.56 -4.33 -26.76
C ILE A 415 -4.96 -4.12 -26.18
N GLY A 416 -6.01 -4.58 -26.86
CA GLY A 416 -7.38 -4.53 -26.34
C GLY A 416 -7.53 -5.29 -25.02
N CYS A 417 -6.88 -6.44 -24.87
CA CYS A 417 -6.85 -7.21 -23.63
C CYS A 417 -6.12 -6.46 -22.49
N LEU A 418 -4.96 -5.84 -22.78
CA LEU A 418 -4.22 -5.02 -21.81
C LEU A 418 -5.07 -3.83 -21.35
N GLN A 419 -5.64 -3.07 -22.29
CA GLN A 419 -6.51 -1.93 -21.99
C GLN A 419 -7.75 -2.35 -21.19
N HIS A 420 -8.37 -3.48 -21.51
CA HIS A 420 -9.49 -4.00 -20.72
C HIS A 420 -9.07 -4.37 -19.28
N LEU A 421 -8.00 -5.14 -19.13
CA LEU A 421 -7.53 -5.62 -17.83
C LEU A 421 -7.03 -4.48 -16.93
N VAL A 422 -6.43 -3.43 -17.47
CA VAL A 422 -5.97 -2.31 -16.66
C VAL A 422 -7.16 -1.55 -16.04
N TYR A 423 -8.16 -1.18 -16.83
CA TYR A 423 -9.22 -0.30 -16.34
C TYR A 423 -10.30 -1.04 -15.53
N ASN A 424 -10.43 -2.36 -15.71
CA ASN A 424 -11.47 -3.17 -15.04
C ASN A 424 -10.91 -4.14 -13.99
N SER A 425 -9.58 -4.33 -13.90
CA SER A 425 -8.94 -5.11 -12.83
C SER A 425 -7.86 -4.33 -12.09
N LEU A 426 -6.88 -3.71 -12.78
CA LEU A 426 -5.76 -3.04 -12.11
C LEU A 426 -6.16 -1.72 -11.42
N LEU A 427 -6.77 -0.77 -12.13
CA LEU A 427 -7.11 0.54 -11.58
C LEU A 427 -8.05 0.47 -10.36
N PRO A 428 -9.08 -0.42 -10.30
CA PRO A 428 -9.88 -0.66 -9.10
C PRO A 428 -9.10 -1.22 -7.89
N THR A 429 -7.87 -1.73 -8.08
CA THR A 429 -6.99 -2.07 -6.94
C THR A 429 -6.22 -0.88 -6.39
N ILE A 430 -6.16 0.24 -7.13
CA ILE A 430 -5.37 1.45 -6.86
C ILE A 430 -6.28 2.62 -6.43
N LEU A 431 -7.35 2.85 -7.19
CA LEU A 431 -8.32 3.92 -7.03
C LEU A 431 -9.62 3.34 -6.49
N ARG A 432 -10.26 4.05 -5.55
CA ARG A 432 -11.63 3.75 -5.11
C ARG A 432 -12.64 4.08 -6.20
N ASN A 433 -13.82 3.47 -6.12
CA ASN A 433 -14.88 3.60 -7.12
C ASN A 433 -15.25 5.06 -7.41
N GLU A 434 -15.32 5.94 -6.40
CA GLU A 434 -15.73 7.33 -6.61
C GLU A 434 -14.71 8.13 -7.43
N ASP A 435 -13.42 7.77 -7.40
CA ASP A 435 -12.40 8.37 -8.26
C ASP A 435 -12.39 7.72 -9.66
N MET A 436 -12.71 6.43 -9.77
CA MET A 436 -12.95 5.76 -11.07
C MET A 436 -14.15 6.40 -11.81
N ASP A 437 -15.25 6.65 -11.10
CA ASP A 437 -16.46 7.31 -11.61
C ASP A 437 -16.16 8.75 -12.03
N ARG A 438 -15.57 9.55 -11.12
CA ARG A 438 -15.28 10.97 -11.31
C ARG A 438 -14.40 11.26 -12.53
N TYR A 439 -13.49 10.35 -12.88
CA TYR A 439 -12.58 10.49 -14.01
C TYR A 439 -13.01 9.69 -15.25
N GLY A 440 -14.18 9.01 -15.21
CA GLY A 440 -14.73 8.25 -16.35
C GLY A 440 -13.90 7.02 -16.74
N LEU A 441 -13.24 6.38 -15.77
CA LEU A 441 -12.22 5.37 -16.03
C LEU A 441 -12.79 4.01 -16.40
N TRP A 442 -13.92 3.58 -15.82
CA TRP A 442 -14.58 2.31 -16.16
C TRP A 442 -14.83 2.12 -17.66
N SER A 443 -14.59 0.92 -18.17
CA SER A 443 -15.09 0.52 -19.48
C SER A 443 -16.59 0.25 -19.44
N SER A 444 -17.25 0.20 -20.61
CA SER A 444 -18.65 -0.25 -20.68
C SER A 444 -18.74 -1.78 -20.56
N ASP A 445 -19.81 -2.30 -19.96
CA ASP A 445 -20.00 -3.76 -19.81
C ASP A 445 -20.10 -4.50 -21.16
N TYR A 446 -20.58 -3.80 -22.20
CA TYR A 446 -20.84 -4.36 -23.53
C TYR A 446 -20.65 -3.28 -24.60
N GLY A 447 -20.12 -3.66 -25.77
CA GLY A 447 -19.99 -2.77 -26.92
C GLY A 447 -19.04 -1.59 -26.70
N TYR A 448 -19.31 -0.48 -27.38
CA TYR A 448 -18.39 0.65 -27.51
C TYR A 448 -18.41 1.66 -26.35
N SER A 449 -17.49 2.61 -26.41
CA SER A 449 -17.47 3.86 -25.64
C SER A 449 -17.16 5.05 -26.55
N SER A 450 -17.82 6.18 -26.33
CA SER A 450 -17.62 7.43 -27.09
C SER A 450 -16.57 8.36 -26.43
N SER A 451 -15.53 7.79 -25.83
CA SER A 451 -14.59 8.53 -24.97
C SER A 451 -13.45 9.25 -25.70
N TYR A 452 -13.28 9.05 -27.01
CA TYR A 452 -12.17 9.63 -27.76
C TYR A 452 -12.32 11.15 -27.99
N ASN A 453 -11.28 11.92 -27.68
CA ASN A 453 -11.19 13.36 -27.88
C ASN A 453 -9.82 13.74 -28.47
N PRO A 454 -9.73 14.17 -29.75
CA PRO A 454 -8.45 14.52 -30.40
C PRO A 454 -7.78 15.79 -29.87
N ASN A 455 -8.42 16.51 -28.95
CA ASN A 455 -7.86 17.72 -28.32
C ASN A 455 -7.21 17.45 -26.95
N GLU A 456 -7.26 16.21 -26.47
CA GLU A 456 -6.58 15.79 -25.23
C GLU A 456 -5.15 15.35 -25.53
N ASP A 457 -4.21 15.80 -24.71
CA ASP A 457 -2.81 15.42 -24.79
C ASP A 457 -2.57 14.16 -23.96
N VAL A 458 -2.09 13.08 -24.60
CA VAL A 458 -1.79 11.80 -23.94
C VAL A 458 -0.48 11.83 -23.16
N SER A 459 0.47 12.69 -23.57
CA SER A 459 1.90 12.56 -23.29
C SER A 459 2.17 12.47 -21.79
N ILE A 460 3.16 11.68 -21.37
CA ILE A 460 3.32 11.40 -19.94
C ILE A 460 3.61 12.66 -19.12
N MET A 461 2.77 12.87 -18.11
CA MET A 461 2.87 13.92 -17.10
C MET A 461 4.03 13.64 -16.16
N MET A 462 4.95 14.59 -15.99
CA MET A 462 6.14 14.40 -15.15
C MET A 462 5.83 14.10 -13.68
N GLY A 463 4.71 14.60 -13.13
CA GLY A 463 4.27 14.27 -11.76
C GLY A 463 3.80 12.81 -11.61
N PHE A 464 3.33 12.20 -12.70
CA PHE A 464 2.95 10.79 -12.77
C PHE A 464 4.21 9.91 -12.85
N SER A 465 5.12 10.19 -13.78
CA SER A 465 6.34 9.40 -14.01
C SER A 465 7.40 9.48 -12.92
N ALA A 466 7.59 10.66 -12.31
CA ALA A 466 8.64 10.91 -11.33
C ALA A 466 8.22 10.66 -9.87
N ALA A 467 6.92 10.62 -9.58
CA ALA A 467 6.42 10.50 -8.21
C ALA A 467 5.19 9.59 -8.07
N ALA A 468 4.03 9.93 -8.67
CA ALA A 468 2.78 9.25 -8.32
C ALA A 468 2.79 7.75 -8.69
N MET A 469 3.24 7.37 -9.89
CA MET A 469 3.38 5.95 -10.26
C MET A 469 4.59 5.24 -9.65
N ARG A 470 5.39 5.93 -8.83
CA ARG A 470 6.45 5.31 -8.02
C ARG A 470 5.90 4.80 -6.67
N PHE A 471 4.62 5.05 -6.35
CA PHE A 471 4.00 4.54 -5.13
C PHE A 471 4.08 3.02 -4.95
N PRO A 472 4.01 2.15 -5.99
CA PRO A 472 4.10 0.70 -5.80
C PRO A 472 5.46 0.22 -5.28
N HIS A 473 6.48 1.09 -5.20
CA HIS A 473 7.75 0.77 -4.54
C HIS A 473 7.60 0.52 -3.03
N THR A 474 6.55 1.03 -2.36
CA THR A 474 6.26 0.69 -0.96
C THR A 474 5.73 -0.73 -0.80
N ARG A 475 5.07 -1.26 -1.84
CA ARG A 475 4.43 -2.57 -1.89
C ARG A 475 5.37 -3.76 -2.16
N ILE A 476 6.65 -3.49 -2.46
CA ILE A 476 7.62 -4.52 -2.84
C ILE A 476 7.98 -5.36 -1.61
N PRO A 477 7.71 -6.68 -1.59
CA PRO A 477 8.16 -7.56 -0.52
C PRO A 477 9.68 -7.80 -0.61
N ASN A 478 10.31 -8.05 0.54
CA ASN A 478 11.76 -8.25 0.63
C ASN A 478 12.27 -9.60 0.06
N VAL A 479 11.39 -10.42 -0.51
CA VAL A 479 11.62 -11.80 -0.94
C VAL A 479 10.83 -12.11 -2.22
N GLN A 480 11.44 -12.87 -3.14
CA GLN A 480 10.75 -13.52 -4.27
C GLN A 480 10.82 -15.04 -4.09
N SER A 481 9.67 -15.72 -4.13
CA SER A 481 9.59 -17.15 -3.87
C SER A 481 9.36 -17.95 -5.16
N MET A 482 9.94 -19.14 -5.22
CA MET A 482 9.53 -20.20 -6.15
C MET A 482 8.55 -21.12 -5.42
N VAL A 483 7.33 -21.25 -5.97
CA VAL A 483 6.20 -21.93 -5.33
C VAL A 483 5.77 -23.18 -6.13
N ASN A 484 5.61 -24.30 -5.45
CA ASN A 484 5.19 -25.61 -6.00
C ASN A 484 3.72 -25.60 -6.48
N LYS A 485 3.31 -26.63 -7.24
CA LYS A 485 1.95 -26.75 -7.79
C LYS A 485 0.83 -26.82 -6.74
N ASP A 486 1.15 -27.23 -5.51
CA ASP A 486 0.24 -27.27 -4.35
C ASP A 486 0.18 -25.94 -3.57
N TYR A 487 0.90 -24.90 -4.03
CA TYR A 487 1.12 -23.61 -3.38
C TYR A 487 2.00 -23.65 -2.11
N THR A 488 2.83 -24.68 -1.93
CA THR A 488 3.93 -24.65 -0.93
C THR A 488 5.16 -23.91 -1.48
N VAL A 489 5.96 -23.29 -0.61
CA VAL A 489 7.24 -22.68 -1.01
C VAL A 489 8.26 -23.79 -1.29
N ARG A 490 8.91 -23.73 -2.47
CA ARG A 490 10.07 -24.55 -2.83
C ARG A 490 11.37 -23.91 -2.38
N GLN A 491 11.50 -22.61 -2.59
CA GLN A 491 12.70 -21.82 -2.32
C GLN A 491 12.33 -20.34 -2.23
N ASP A 492 12.92 -19.63 -1.28
CA ASP A 492 12.89 -18.17 -1.18
C ASP A 492 14.23 -17.58 -1.66
N ALA A 493 14.19 -16.41 -2.28
CA ALA A 493 15.36 -15.60 -2.62
C ALA A 493 15.14 -14.14 -2.13
N PRO A 494 16.06 -13.56 -1.34
CA PRO A 494 15.99 -12.14 -0.98
C PRO A 494 15.98 -11.27 -2.24
N ILE A 495 15.16 -10.21 -2.28
CA ILE A 495 14.96 -9.46 -3.53
C ILE A 495 16.27 -8.86 -4.08
N PHE A 496 17.18 -8.42 -3.20
CA PHE A 496 18.48 -7.87 -3.61
C PHE A 496 19.37 -8.87 -4.36
N GLU A 497 19.21 -10.18 -4.14
CA GLU A 497 19.96 -11.23 -4.84
C GLU A 497 19.40 -11.52 -6.24
N THR A 498 18.21 -11.02 -6.56
CA THR A 498 17.47 -11.37 -7.80
C THR A 498 17.57 -10.33 -8.92
N PHE A 499 18.17 -9.16 -8.65
CA PHE A 499 18.19 -8.06 -9.61
C PHE A 499 19.03 -8.35 -10.86
N ASP A 500 18.39 -8.19 -12.01
CA ASP A 500 18.96 -8.33 -13.36
C ASP A 500 19.56 -9.73 -13.66
N LYS A 501 19.18 -10.77 -12.88
CA LYS A 501 19.72 -12.14 -12.95
C LYS A 501 18.69 -13.15 -13.54
N PRO A 502 18.65 -13.37 -14.86
CA PRO A 502 17.70 -14.29 -15.52
C PRO A 502 17.81 -15.75 -15.07
N LYS A 503 18.94 -16.17 -14.48
CA LYS A 503 19.20 -17.55 -14.05
C LYS A 503 18.08 -18.17 -13.21
N PHE A 504 17.47 -17.37 -12.32
CA PHE A 504 16.34 -17.78 -11.47
C PHE A 504 15.14 -18.29 -12.30
N VAL A 505 14.88 -17.69 -13.46
CA VAL A 505 13.81 -18.10 -14.38
C VAL A 505 14.25 -19.26 -15.27
N LEU A 506 15.53 -19.32 -15.65
CA LEU A 506 16.12 -20.36 -16.49
C LEU A 506 16.25 -21.72 -15.77
N GLN A 507 16.25 -21.74 -14.44
CA GLN A 507 16.26 -22.96 -13.62
C GLN A 507 15.27 -24.03 -14.12
N HIS A 508 15.72 -25.29 -14.04
CA HIS A 508 14.95 -26.47 -14.44
C HIS A 508 14.45 -26.45 -15.89
N LEU A 509 15.25 -25.88 -16.81
CA LEU A 509 14.92 -25.66 -18.23
C LEU A 509 13.68 -24.75 -18.38
N GLY A 510 13.71 -23.59 -17.72
CA GLY A 510 12.66 -22.58 -17.80
C GLY A 510 11.39 -22.86 -16.98
N LYS A 511 11.33 -24.00 -16.28
CA LYS A 511 10.12 -24.39 -15.51
C LYS A 511 9.89 -23.50 -14.28
N ALA A 512 10.93 -22.89 -13.73
CA ALA A 512 10.83 -21.94 -12.61
C ALA A 512 9.97 -20.70 -12.93
N LEU A 513 9.78 -20.34 -14.20
CA LEU A 513 8.80 -19.32 -14.64
C LEU A 513 7.40 -19.55 -14.02
N ALA A 514 6.93 -20.80 -13.97
CA ALA A 514 5.63 -21.13 -13.40
C ALA A 514 5.64 -21.10 -11.86
N ASP A 515 6.80 -21.30 -11.23
CA ASP A 515 6.96 -21.21 -9.77
C ASP A 515 6.82 -19.76 -9.29
N PHE A 516 7.48 -18.81 -9.97
CA PHE A 516 7.28 -17.37 -9.73
C PHE A 516 5.86 -16.92 -10.09
N GLY A 517 5.29 -17.44 -11.19
CA GLY A 517 3.89 -17.19 -11.54
C GLY A 517 2.89 -17.63 -10.47
N ARG A 518 3.19 -18.70 -9.71
CA ARG A 518 2.39 -19.12 -8.54
C ARG A 518 2.61 -18.22 -7.32
N TRP A 519 3.85 -17.77 -7.05
CA TRP A 519 4.14 -16.79 -6.01
C TRP A 519 3.36 -15.47 -6.22
N LEU A 520 3.39 -14.93 -7.44
CA LEU A 520 2.66 -13.70 -7.81
C LEU A 520 1.18 -13.74 -7.42
N VAL A 521 0.50 -14.88 -7.56
CA VAL A 521 -0.95 -15.04 -7.26
C VAL A 521 -1.24 -15.60 -5.87
N SER A 522 -0.24 -15.75 -4.99
CA SER A 522 -0.46 -16.35 -3.66
C SER A 522 0.23 -15.62 -2.50
N PHE A 523 1.20 -14.75 -2.76
CA PHE A 523 1.88 -13.95 -1.73
C PHE A 523 1.33 -12.53 -1.65
N PRO A 524 1.40 -11.87 -0.48
CA PRO A 524 0.96 -10.48 -0.30
C PRO A 524 1.96 -9.48 -0.90
N VAL A 525 1.45 -8.35 -1.41
CA VAL A 525 2.23 -7.11 -1.41
C VAL A 525 2.41 -6.60 0.03
N MET A 526 3.36 -5.70 0.27
CA MET A 526 3.41 -4.96 1.53
C MET A 526 2.18 -4.02 1.65
N GLU A 527 1.85 -3.61 2.87
CA GLU A 527 0.66 -2.81 3.18
C GLU A 527 0.69 -1.43 2.52
N ASP A 528 -0.49 -0.85 2.34
CA ASP A 528 -0.67 0.45 1.71
C ASP A 528 -0.26 1.59 2.68
N ASP A 529 1.05 1.79 2.86
CA ASP A 529 1.62 2.86 3.69
C ASP A 529 2.94 3.47 3.11
N ARG A 530 3.64 4.26 3.93
CA ARG A 530 4.87 5.00 3.55
C ARG A 530 6.17 4.20 3.64
N PHE A 531 6.15 3.01 4.26
CA PHE A 531 7.34 2.21 4.52
C PHE A 531 7.82 1.47 3.27
N VAL A 532 9.11 1.12 3.27
CA VAL A 532 9.79 0.48 2.14
C VAL A 532 10.81 -0.51 2.69
N GLU A 533 10.82 -1.72 2.11
CA GLU A 533 11.69 -2.80 2.54
C GLU A 533 13.17 -2.53 2.26
N ASP A 534 14.04 -2.93 3.19
CA ASP A 534 15.48 -2.65 3.13
C ASP A 534 16.15 -3.29 1.89
N GLY A 535 15.59 -4.37 1.31
CA GLY A 535 16.06 -4.95 0.04
C GLY A 535 16.00 -4.02 -1.18
N VAL A 536 15.19 -2.95 -1.13
CA VAL A 536 15.19 -1.88 -2.16
C VAL A 536 15.55 -0.49 -1.59
N ARG A 537 15.56 -0.32 -0.27
CA ARG A 537 15.88 0.95 0.41
C ARG A 537 17.34 1.05 0.87
N ASP A 538 18.00 -0.07 1.15
CA ASP A 538 19.39 -0.16 1.60
C ASP A 538 20.24 -1.11 0.72
N PHE A 539 19.63 -2.03 -0.04
CA PHE A 539 20.32 -3.05 -0.84
C PHE A 539 19.87 -3.12 -2.31
N LEU A 540 19.30 -2.05 -2.88
CA LEU A 540 19.00 -2.01 -4.32
C LEU A 540 20.31 -2.13 -5.11
N PHE A 541 20.39 -3.10 -6.02
CA PHE A 541 21.61 -3.35 -6.82
C PHE A 541 22.87 -3.54 -5.97
N LEU A 542 22.79 -4.41 -4.96
CA LEU A 542 23.94 -4.82 -4.16
C LEU A 542 24.95 -5.58 -5.03
N ASP A 543 26.16 -5.04 -5.16
CA ASP A 543 27.26 -5.68 -5.89
C ASP A 543 28.23 -6.47 -4.99
N ASP A 544 29.18 -7.17 -5.61
CA ASP A 544 30.13 -8.05 -4.92
C ASP A 544 31.12 -7.31 -4.00
N LYS A 545 31.20 -5.98 -4.09
CA LYS A 545 31.99 -5.13 -3.17
C LYS A 545 31.15 -4.68 -1.96
N GLY A 546 29.85 -4.90 -1.99
CA GLY A 546 28.91 -4.39 -0.99
C GLY A 546 28.48 -2.94 -1.24
N GLU A 547 28.70 -2.39 -2.44
CA GLU A 547 28.12 -1.12 -2.88
C GLU A 547 26.65 -1.34 -3.28
N SER A 548 25.77 -0.35 -3.06
CA SER A 548 24.34 -0.44 -3.43
C SER A 548 23.67 0.94 -3.45
N PHE A 549 22.39 0.98 -3.81
CA PHE A 549 21.56 2.17 -3.84
C PHE A 549 20.36 2.11 -2.87
N ASP A 550 19.72 3.27 -2.71
CA ASP A 550 18.43 3.48 -2.04
C ASP A 550 17.40 3.94 -3.09
N LEU A 551 16.44 3.08 -3.44
CA LEU A 551 15.40 3.37 -4.44
C LEU A 551 14.60 4.64 -4.13
N ILE A 552 14.42 4.96 -2.84
CA ILE A 552 13.61 6.09 -2.39
C ILE A 552 14.39 7.38 -2.45
N ALA A 553 15.67 7.34 -2.09
CA ALA A 553 16.59 8.44 -2.32
C ALA A 553 16.72 8.74 -3.83
N LEU A 554 16.82 7.70 -4.68
CA LEU A 554 16.82 7.85 -6.15
C LEU A 554 15.52 8.50 -6.67
N ASN A 555 14.34 8.09 -6.18
CA ASN A 555 13.06 8.68 -6.61
C ASN A 555 12.92 10.15 -6.20
N LEU A 556 13.28 10.49 -4.96
CA LEU A 556 13.27 11.87 -4.45
C LEU A 556 14.26 12.76 -5.21
N GLN A 557 15.48 12.29 -5.47
CA GLN A 557 16.46 13.04 -6.25
C GLN A 557 16.02 13.23 -7.70
N ARG A 558 15.41 12.20 -8.31
CA ARG A 558 14.85 12.27 -9.67
C ARG A 558 13.67 13.23 -9.78
N ALA A 559 12.80 13.32 -8.78
CA ALA A 559 11.77 14.35 -8.73
C ALA A 559 12.38 15.78 -8.67
N ARG A 560 13.44 15.99 -7.88
CA ARG A 560 14.15 17.28 -7.80
C ARG A 560 14.90 17.63 -9.09
N GLU A 561 15.57 16.67 -9.73
CA GLU A 561 16.35 16.91 -10.96
C GLU A 561 15.46 17.23 -12.17
N GLN A 562 14.23 16.72 -12.16
CA GLN A 562 13.21 17.01 -13.17
C GLN A 562 12.39 18.28 -12.84
N GLY A 563 12.68 18.96 -11.72
CA GLY A 563 12.00 20.19 -11.33
C GLY A 563 10.50 19.97 -11.06
N ILE A 564 10.16 18.86 -10.40
CA ILE A 564 8.81 18.58 -9.90
C ILE A 564 8.48 19.55 -8.77
N PRO A 565 7.33 20.26 -8.80
CA PRO A 565 6.97 21.20 -7.75
C PRO A 565 6.71 20.53 -6.39
N PRO A 566 6.87 21.27 -5.26
CA PRO A 566 6.60 20.74 -3.94
C PRO A 566 5.15 20.30 -3.73
N TYR A 567 4.95 19.37 -2.81
CA TYR A 567 3.69 18.70 -2.51
C TYR A 567 2.47 19.64 -2.36
N ASN A 568 2.64 20.80 -1.73
CA ASN A 568 1.58 21.80 -1.59
C ASN A 568 1.03 22.36 -2.92
N GLN A 569 1.82 22.37 -4.00
CA GLN A 569 1.34 22.75 -5.34
C GLN A 569 0.41 21.67 -5.92
N TRP A 570 0.72 20.40 -5.67
CA TRP A 570 -0.09 19.26 -6.11
C TRP A 570 -1.40 19.16 -5.34
N ARG A 571 -1.38 19.45 -4.03
CA ARG A 571 -2.61 19.66 -3.25
C ARG A 571 -3.50 20.71 -3.91
N ARG A 572 -2.96 21.90 -4.21
CA ARG A 572 -3.68 22.99 -4.89
C ARG A 572 -4.26 22.56 -6.24
N LEU A 573 -3.48 21.88 -7.10
CA LEU A 573 -3.93 21.35 -8.39
C LEU A 573 -5.12 20.38 -8.24
N CYS A 574 -5.05 19.48 -7.24
CA CYS A 574 -6.07 18.47 -6.99
C CYS A 574 -7.30 18.99 -6.19
N GLY A 575 -7.40 20.31 -5.97
CA GLY A 575 -8.49 20.93 -5.21
C GLY A 575 -8.41 20.76 -3.69
N LEU A 576 -7.30 20.23 -3.17
CA LEU A 576 -7.05 20.10 -1.74
C LEU A 576 -6.47 21.41 -1.19
N LYS A 577 -6.85 21.77 0.04
CA LYS A 577 -6.25 22.92 0.73
C LYS A 577 -4.76 22.63 1.01
N PRO A 578 -3.83 23.55 0.70
CA PRO A 578 -2.42 23.40 1.07
C PRO A 578 -2.25 23.50 2.60
N ALA A 579 -1.25 22.81 3.13
CA ALA A 579 -0.89 22.90 4.55
C ALA A 579 0.03 24.11 4.78
N LEU A 580 -0.32 24.96 5.74
CA LEU A 580 0.42 26.18 6.09
C LEU A 580 1.44 25.95 7.23
N TYR A 581 1.26 24.88 8.00
CA TYR A 581 2.12 24.51 9.13
C TYR A 581 1.98 23.01 9.48
N PHE A 582 2.93 22.47 10.24
CA PHE A 582 2.92 21.07 10.68
C PHE A 582 1.96 20.87 11.86
N SER A 583 0.69 20.57 11.53
CA SER A 583 -0.34 20.12 12.47
C SER A 583 -1.39 19.30 11.71
N THR A 584 -2.16 18.46 12.40
CA THR A 584 -3.39 17.86 11.85
C THR A 584 -4.62 18.77 12.00
N GLY A 585 -4.46 19.94 12.64
CA GLY A 585 -5.52 20.94 12.82
C GLY A 585 -5.86 21.75 11.56
N PRO A 586 -6.92 22.58 11.59
CA PRO A 586 -7.41 23.32 10.42
C PRO A 586 -6.35 24.21 9.76
N GLY A 587 -6.03 23.92 8.50
CA GLY A 587 -4.98 24.63 7.74
C GLY A 587 -3.59 23.99 7.82
N GLY A 588 -3.42 22.89 8.55
CA GLY A 588 -2.26 22.01 8.47
C GLY A 588 -2.46 20.81 7.54
N LEU A 589 -1.68 19.76 7.77
CA LEU A 589 -1.77 18.44 7.14
C LEU A 589 -2.93 17.62 7.77
N VAL A 590 -4.16 18.08 7.53
CA VAL A 590 -5.41 17.52 8.10
C VAL A 590 -5.69 16.06 7.72
N ASP A 591 -5.07 15.60 6.64
CA ASP A 591 -5.21 14.27 6.03
C ASP A 591 -3.99 13.38 6.30
N HIS A 592 -3.16 13.72 7.30
CA HIS A 592 -2.02 12.92 7.76
C HIS A 592 -2.23 12.46 9.20
N GLU A 593 -1.56 11.39 9.64
CA GLU A 593 -1.58 11.00 11.06
C GLU A 593 -0.64 11.87 11.92
N PRO A 594 -0.96 12.14 13.21
CA PRO A 594 -0.17 13.04 14.06
C PRO A 594 1.32 12.70 14.14
N ASP A 595 1.67 11.42 14.24
CA ASP A 595 3.07 10.98 14.27
C ASP A 595 3.77 11.16 12.91
N VAL A 596 3.04 11.09 11.80
CA VAL A 596 3.58 11.35 10.45
C VAL A 596 3.79 12.86 10.23
N VAL A 597 2.88 13.70 10.71
CA VAL A 597 3.07 15.17 10.71
C VAL A 597 4.28 15.57 11.55
N LYS A 598 4.43 14.99 12.73
CA LYS A 598 5.60 15.17 13.59
C LYS A 598 6.90 14.74 12.90
N LEU A 599 6.88 13.62 12.19
CA LEU A 599 8.02 13.09 11.42
C LEU A 599 8.40 14.00 10.24
N LEU A 600 7.42 14.47 9.47
CA LEU A 600 7.65 15.46 8.40
C LEU A 600 8.27 16.75 8.96
N SER A 601 7.80 17.21 10.12
CA SER A 601 8.32 18.42 10.80
C SER A 601 9.75 18.28 11.34
N SER A 602 10.26 17.05 11.51
CA SER A 602 11.67 16.83 11.90
C SER A 602 12.63 16.74 10.71
N VAL A 603 12.13 16.81 9.47
CA VAL A 603 12.92 16.68 8.24
C VAL A 603 12.83 17.93 7.36
N TYR A 604 11.63 18.49 7.19
CA TYR A 604 11.37 19.66 6.35
C TYR A 604 11.11 20.91 7.20
N LYS A 605 11.64 22.08 6.78
CA LYS A 605 11.46 23.35 7.51
C LYS A 605 10.05 23.94 7.35
N HIS A 606 9.33 23.55 6.29
CA HIS A 606 7.98 24.02 5.99
C HIS A 606 7.21 22.97 5.16
N PRO A 607 5.86 22.96 5.16
CA PRO A 607 5.11 22.07 4.27
C PRO A 607 5.33 22.32 2.77
N ASP A 608 5.64 23.56 2.36
CA ASP A 608 6.06 23.86 0.97
C ASP A 608 7.48 23.36 0.64
N ASP A 609 8.22 22.78 1.60
CA ASP A 609 9.48 22.09 1.30
C ASP A 609 9.29 20.60 0.98
N ILE A 610 8.14 20.00 1.33
CA ILE A 610 7.87 18.56 1.18
C ILE A 610 7.92 18.17 -0.31
N ASP A 611 8.78 17.22 -0.66
CA ASP A 611 8.82 16.65 -2.00
C ASP A 611 7.56 15.79 -2.26
N LEU A 612 6.98 15.87 -3.46
CA LEU A 612 5.70 15.22 -3.80
C LEU A 612 5.64 13.73 -3.41
N PHE A 613 6.74 12.98 -3.60
CA PHE A 613 6.79 11.55 -3.31
C PHE A 613 6.50 11.24 -1.82
N SER A 614 7.24 11.87 -0.90
CA SER A 614 7.03 11.69 0.53
C SER A 614 5.70 12.27 1.02
N GLY A 615 5.24 13.37 0.42
CA GLY A 615 3.96 13.99 0.76
C GLY A 615 2.77 13.08 0.42
N GLY A 616 2.66 12.60 -0.82
CA GLY A 616 1.54 11.75 -1.24
C GLY A 616 1.51 10.38 -0.56
N LEU A 617 2.67 9.79 -0.27
CA LEU A 617 2.75 8.55 0.52
C LEU A 617 2.43 8.73 2.02
N SER A 618 2.42 9.97 2.52
CA SER A 618 2.13 10.27 3.93
C SER A 618 0.66 10.59 4.22
N GLU A 619 -0.17 10.66 3.17
CA GLU A 619 -1.62 10.86 3.26
C GLU A 619 -2.33 9.62 3.82
N LYS A 620 -3.38 9.83 4.62
CA LYS A 620 -4.34 8.79 5.04
C LYS A 620 -5.04 8.24 3.80
N ILE A 621 -4.96 6.93 3.60
CA ILE A 621 -5.58 6.26 2.46
C ILE A 621 -7.09 6.04 2.72
N PRO A 622 -7.98 6.47 1.80
CA PRO A 622 -9.41 6.21 1.90
C PRO A 622 -9.76 4.71 1.87
N VAL A 623 -10.87 4.32 2.52
CA VAL A 623 -11.38 2.94 2.43
C VAL A 623 -11.68 2.59 0.97
N GLY A 624 -11.18 1.44 0.51
CA GLY A 624 -11.34 0.99 -0.88
C GLY A 624 -10.34 1.62 -1.87
N ALA A 625 -9.65 2.70 -1.48
CA ALA A 625 -8.50 3.20 -2.21
C ALA A 625 -7.22 2.48 -1.76
N ALA A 626 -6.13 2.80 -2.43
CA ALA A 626 -4.83 2.15 -2.27
C ALA A 626 -3.65 3.15 -2.33
N THR A 627 -3.99 4.44 -2.28
CA THR A 627 -3.08 5.58 -2.27
C THR A 627 -3.85 6.82 -1.76
N GLY A 628 -3.14 7.88 -1.41
CA GLY A 628 -3.74 9.13 -0.92
C GLY A 628 -4.45 9.96 -2.00
N PRO A 629 -5.33 10.91 -1.64
CA PRO A 629 -6.10 11.72 -2.58
C PRO A 629 -5.25 12.53 -3.59
N THR A 630 -4.03 12.96 -3.25
CA THR A 630 -3.15 13.68 -4.21
C THR A 630 -2.64 12.72 -5.29
N PHE A 631 -2.21 11.51 -4.92
CA PHE A 631 -1.77 10.51 -5.89
C PHE A 631 -2.94 9.94 -6.69
N ALA A 632 -4.08 9.68 -6.06
CA ALA A 632 -5.30 9.25 -6.76
C ALA A 632 -5.71 10.24 -7.86
N CYS A 633 -5.70 11.54 -7.56
CA CYS A 633 -5.89 12.63 -8.52
C CYS A 633 -4.90 12.57 -9.70
N ILE A 634 -3.59 12.48 -9.45
CA ILE A 634 -2.57 12.49 -10.51
C ILE A 634 -2.68 11.23 -11.39
N ILE A 635 -2.84 10.06 -10.77
CA ILE A 635 -2.97 8.76 -11.43
C ILE A 635 -4.24 8.73 -12.30
N ALA A 636 -5.40 9.08 -11.72
CA ALA A 636 -6.67 9.12 -12.44
C ALA A 636 -6.66 10.13 -13.61
N THR A 637 -5.98 11.27 -13.45
CA THR A 637 -5.84 12.25 -14.54
C THR A 637 -5.04 11.71 -15.72
N GLN A 638 -3.88 11.06 -15.48
CA GLN A 638 -3.09 10.50 -16.57
C GLN A 638 -3.77 9.29 -17.21
N PHE A 639 -4.38 8.39 -16.45
CA PHE A 639 -5.13 7.25 -17.04
C PHE A 639 -6.38 7.72 -17.80
N LYS A 640 -7.10 8.76 -17.34
CA LYS A 640 -8.12 9.43 -18.18
C LYS A 640 -7.51 9.82 -19.52
N ASN A 641 -6.37 10.51 -19.52
CA ASN A 641 -5.74 10.99 -20.76
C ASN A 641 -5.24 9.83 -21.66
N VAL A 642 -4.72 8.73 -21.10
CA VAL A 642 -4.39 7.50 -21.88
C VAL A 642 -5.63 6.91 -22.55
N LYS A 643 -6.80 6.94 -21.89
CA LYS A 643 -8.07 6.46 -22.44
C LYS A 643 -8.70 7.39 -23.49
N VAL A 644 -8.74 8.70 -23.23
CA VAL A 644 -9.49 9.65 -24.08
C VAL A 644 -8.69 10.16 -25.28
N ALA A 645 -7.37 10.21 -25.22
CA ALA A 645 -6.53 10.74 -26.31
C ALA A 645 -6.11 9.66 -27.35
N ASP A 646 -6.53 8.41 -27.19
CA ASP A 646 -6.12 7.29 -28.02
C ASP A 646 -7.16 6.98 -29.13
N ARG A 647 -6.83 7.30 -30.39
CA ARG A 647 -7.65 7.01 -31.58
C ARG A 647 -7.91 5.50 -31.75
N PHE A 648 -7.04 4.68 -31.20
CA PHE A 648 -7.08 3.22 -31.24
C PHE A 648 -7.53 2.60 -29.91
N TRP A 649 -8.11 3.39 -28.98
CA TRP A 649 -8.70 2.88 -27.74
C TRP A 649 -9.66 1.72 -28.04
N TYR A 650 -9.54 0.61 -27.31
CA TYR A 650 -10.16 -0.66 -27.70
C TYR A 650 -11.70 -0.61 -27.79
N GLU A 651 -12.34 0.31 -27.07
CA GLU A 651 -13.80 0.51 -27.09
C GLU A 651 -14.26 1.54 -28.15
N ASN A 652 -13.36 2.14 -28.93
CA ASN A 652 -13.71 3.18 -29.89
C ASN A 652 -14.55 2.61 -31.07
N TYR A 653 -15.64 3.28 -31.41
CA TYR A 653 -16.60 2.87 -32.44
C TYR A 653 -16.18 3.26 -33.88
N ASN A 654 -14.94 3.75 -34.06
CA ASN A 654 -14.44 4.17 -35.36
C ASN A 654 -14.49 3.00 -36.38
N PRO A 655 -15.12 3.16 -37.56
CA PRO A 655 -15.37 2.06 -38.49
C PRO A 655 -14.12 1.51 -39.20
N TYR A 656 -12.96 2.18 -39.06
CA TYR A 656 -11.69 1.75 -39.64
C TYR A 656 -10.71 1.21 -38.58
N THR A 657 -10.59 1.88 -37.43
CA THR A 657 -9.62 1.49 -36.38
C THR A 657 -10.21 0.63 -35.27
N GLY A 658 -11.52 0.67 -35.05
CA GLY A 658 -12.19 -0.07 -33.98
C GLY A 658 -12.21 -1.59 -34.17
N PHE A 659 -12.79 -2.29 -33.21
CA PHE A 659 -13.25 -3.67 -33.37
C PHE A 659 -14.71 -3.69 -33.82
N THR A 660 -15.20 -4.81 -34.35
CA THR A 660 -16.65 -5.03 -34.44
C THR A 660 -17.24 -5.26 -33.04
N PRO A 661 -18.57 -5.11 -32.83
CA PRO A 661 -19.16 -5.27 -31.49
C PRO A 661 -18.87 -6.65 -30.89
N ASN A 662 -18.99 -7.71 -31.70
CA ASN A 662 -18.75 -9.09 -31.23
C ASN A 662 -17.30 -9.30 -30.81
N GLN A 663 -16.34 -8.86 -31.64
CA GLN A 663 -14.90 -8.90 -31.32
C GLN A 663 -14.58 -8.16 -30.01
N LEU A 664 -15.14 -6.97 -29.83
CA LEU A 664 -14.97 -6.18 -28.61
C LEU A 664 -15.53 -6.90 -27.37
N ASN A 665 -16.68 -7.57 -27.52
CA ASN A 665 -17.28 -8.33 -26.44
C ASN A 665 -16.51 -9.62 -26.09
N GLU A 666 -15.79 -10.24 -27.05
CA GLU A 666 -14.84 -11.32 -26.73
C GLU A 666 -13.65 -10.81 -25.93
N ILE A 667 -13.08 -9.66 -26.30
CA ILE A 667 -11.99 -9.01 -25.55
C ILE A 667 -12.44 -8.72 -24.10
N LYS A 668 -13.68 -8.26 -23.91
CA LYS A 668 -14.30 -8.00 -22.59
C LYS A 668 -14.60 -9.25 -21.74
N LYS A 669 -14.39 -10.48 -22.26
CA LYS A 669 -14.38 -11.72 -21.44
C LYS A 669 -13.01 -12.02 -20.83
N THR A 670 -11.96 -11.31 -21.26
CA THR A 670 -10.57 -11.63 -20.89
C THR A 670 -10.30 -11.33 -19.42
N SER A 671 -9.83 -12.34 -18.70
CA SER A 671 -9.33 -12.18 -17.31
C SER A 671 -7.85 -12.51 -17.24
N LEU A 672 -7.12 -11.83 -16.36
CA LEU A 672 -5.70 -12.12 -16.12
C LEU A 672 -5.51 -13.56 -15.60
N ALA A 673 -6.50 -14.08 -14.86
CA ALA A 673 -6.57 -15.48 -14.46
C ALA A 673 -6.57 -16.43 -15.68
N LYS A 674 -7.35 -16.12 -16.73
CA LYS A 674 -7.35 -16.90 -17.97
C LYS A 674 -5.99 -16.83 -18.68
N ILE A 675 -5.40 -15.65 -18.83
CA ILE A 675 -4.09 -15.50 -19.47
C ILE A 675 -3.02 -16.30 -18.71
N MET A 676 -3.02 -16.28 -17.37
CA MET A 676 -2.08 -17.10 -16.60
C MET A 676 -2.34 -18.61 -16.76
N CYS A 677 -3.60 -19.05 -16.77
CA CYS A 677 -3.98 -20.43 -17.06
C CYS A 677 -3.59 -20.93 -18.47
N GLU A 678 -3.61 -20.05 -19.47
CA GLU A 678 -3.31 -20.43 -20.87
C GLU A 678 -1.80 -20.45 -21.17
N ASN A 679 -0.97 -19.79 -20.34
CA ASN A 679 0.45 -19.56 -20.62
C ASN A 679 1.41 -20.05 -19.52
N LEU A 680 0.90 -20.52 -18.38
CA LEU A 680 1.67 -21.13 -17.28
C LEU A 680 1.08 -22.48 -16.89
N ASP A 681 1.91 -23.34 -16.30
CA ASP A 681 1.51 -24.66 -15.78
C ASP A 681 0.74 -24.52 -14.46
N ILE A 682 -0.49 -24.00 -14.54
CA ILE A 682 -1.42 -23.75 -13.43
C ILE A 682 -2.76 -24.40 -13.78
N GLN A 683 -3.34 -25.17 -12.85
CA GLN A 683 -4.62 -25.88 -13.07
C GLN A 683 -5.81 -25.22 -12.36
N TYR A 684 -5.56 -24.57 -11.22
CA TYR A 684 -6.55 -23.89 -10.40
C TYR A 684 -6.04 -22.52 -10.00
N ILE A 685 -6.85 -21.49 -10.21
CA ILE A 685 -6.52 -20.09 -9.90
C ILE A 685 -7.78 -19.37 -9.42
N GLN A 686 -7.64 -18.36 -8.58
CA GLN A 686 -8.77 -17.51 -8.20
C GLN A 686 -9.24 -16.62 -9.37
N ARG A 687 -10.50 -16.19 -9.34
CA ARG A 687 -11.15 -15.48 -10.46
C ARG A 687 -10.52 -14.12 -10.73
N ASP A 688 -10.29 -13.35 -9.67
CA ASP A 688 -9.40 -12.19 -9.70
C ASP A 688 -8.05 -12.59 -9.07
N PRO A 689 -6.96 -12.70 -9.87
CA PRO A 689 -5.65 -13.10 -9.36
C PRO A 689 -4.91 -11.95 -8.66
N LEU A 690 -5.38 -10.69 -8.77
CA LEU A 690 -4.84 -9.53 -8.06
C LEU A 690 -5.29 -9.50 -6.59
N SER A 691 -6.42 -10.14 -6.27
CA SER A 691 -6.93 -10.28 -4.91
C SER A 691 -6.64 -11.67 -4.33
N PHE A 692 -6.61 -11.75 -2.99
CA PHE A 692 -6.48 -13.02 -2.27
C PHE A 692 -7.65 -13.99 -2.49
N VAL A 693 -7.35 -15.27 -2.26
CA VAL A 693 -8.35 -16.34 -2.21
C VAL A 693 -9.31 -16.11 -1.03
N SER A 694 -10.60 -16.18 -1.28
CA SER A 694 -11.66 -16.05 -0.26
C SER A 694 -12.94 -16.77 -0.71
N GLU A 695 -13.97 -16.81 0.14
CA GLU A 695 -15.30 -17.33 -0.25
C GLU A 695 -15.89 -16.62 -1.48
N LYS A 696 -15.56 -15.33 -1.66
CA LYS A 696 -16.00 -14.52 -2.82
C LYS A 696 -15.05 -14.60 -4.02
N ASN A 697 -13.80 -15.00 -3.78
CA ASN A 697 -12.78 -15.19 -4.81
C ASN A 697 -12.13 -16.59 -4.67
N PRO A 698 -12.90 -17.68 -4.85
CA PRO A 698 -12.38 -19.04 -4.68
C PRO A 698 -11.49 -19.41 -5.86
N ARG A 699 -10.54 -20.32 -5.64
CA ARG A 699 -9.83 -20.96 -6.75
C ARG A 699 -10.79 -21.83 -7.56
N VAL A 700 -10.81 -21.63 -8.87
CA VAL A 700 -11.62 -22.38 -9.84
C VAL A 700 -10.71 -23.09 -10.84
N SER A 701 -11.22 -24.13 -11.50
CA SER A 701 -10.49 -24.81 -12.59
C SER A 701 -10.26 -23.84 -13.75
N CYS A 702 -9.04 -23.82 -14.30
CA CYS A 702 -8.68 -23.05 -15.50
C CYS A 702 -9.58 -23.34 -16.73
N GLN A 703 -10.23 -24.51 -16.78
CA GLN A 703 -11.19 -24.88 -17.82
C GLN A 703 -12.53 -24.14 -17.69
N SER A 704 -12.89 -23.69 -16.48
CA SER A 704 -14.14 -22.97 -16.19
C SER A 704 -14.07 -21.45 -16.44
N LEU A 705 -12.88 -20.92 -16.71
CA LEU A 705 -12.68 -19.51 -17.07
C LEU A 705 -12.94 -19.32 -18.57
N PRO A 706 -13.71 -18.31 -19.00
CA PRO A 706 -13.97 -18.03 -20.41
C PRO A 706 -12.68 -17.61 -21.13
N GLY A 707 -12.61 -17.87 -22.43
CA GLY A 707 -11.59 -17.35 -23.35
C GLY A 707 -12.22 -16.54 -24.47
N ILE A 708 -11.38 -15.93 -25.30
CA ILE A 708 -11.77 -15.19 -26.52
C ILE A 708 -12.18 -16.21 -27.60
N ASP A 709 -13.38 -16.08 -28.18
CA ASP A 709 -13.73 -16.81 -29.41
C ASP A 709 -13.17 -16.09 -30.64
N LEU A 710 -12.14 -16.68 -31.27
CA LEU A 710 -11.50 -16.11 -32.45
C LEU A 710 -12.35 -16.22 -33.73
N GLN A 711 -13.47 -16.96 -33.73
CA GLN A 711 -14.36 -17.04 -34.91
C GLN A 711 -14.89 -15.67 -35.35
N TYR A 712 -15.00 -14.70 -34.43
CA TYR A 712 -15.40 -13.33 -34.77
C TYR A 712 -14.32 -12.52 -35.53
N TRP A 713 -13.12 -13.08 -35.76
CA TRP A 713 -12.10 -12.57 -36.68
C TRP A 713 -12.02 -13.34 -38.00
N GLN A 714 -12.89 -14.34 -38.23
CA GLN A 714 -12.88 -15.07 -39.50
C GLN A 714 -13.46 -14.23 -40.64
N GLU A 715 -12.66 -14.03 -41.68
CA GLU A 715 -13.06 -13.42 -42.94
C GLU A 715 -13.52 -14.48 -43.95
N LYS A 716 -14.61 -14.21 -44.67
CA LYS A 716 -15.03 -15.05 -45.78
C LYS A 716 -14.11 -14.81 -46.99
N MET A 717 -13.31 -15.81 -47.36
CA MET A 717 -12.50 -15.77 -48.57
C MET A 717 -13.34 -15.34 -49.80
N LYS A 718 -12.92 -14.27 -50.49
CA LYS A 718 -13.49 -13.91 -51.79
C LYS A 718 -12.98 -14.87 -52.85
N VAL A 719 -13.62 -16.04 -52.97
CA VAL A 719 -13.18 -17.14 -53.84
C VAL A 719 -13.18 -16.74 -55.32
N THR A 720 -12.02 -16.32 -55.82
CA THR A 720 -11.76 -16.10 -57.24
C THR A 720 -11.85 -17.42 -58.02
N ASN A 721 -12.10 -17.33 -59.33
CA ASN A 721 -12.40 -18.53 -60.13
C ASN A 721 -11.20 -19.48 -60.35
N SER A 722 -9.97 -19.09 -59.97
CA SER A 722 -8.80 -19.99 -59.89
C SER A 722 -8.92 -20.97 -58.72
N VAL A 723 -9.24 -20.50 -57.52
CA VAL A 723 -9.36 -21.34 -56.31
C VAL A 723 -10.47 -22.40 -56.48
N LYS A 724 -11.59 -22.03 -57.15
CA LYS A 724 -12.67 -22.98 -57.55
C LYS A 724 -12.23 -24.09 -58.51
N ARG A 725 -11.00 -24.02 -59.06
CA ARG A 725 -10.43 -25.01 -59.98
C ARG A 725 -9.49 -25.98 -59.25
N GLU A 726 -8.84 -25.55 -58.17
CA GLU A 726 -7.96 -26.40 -57.35
C GLU A 726 -8.73 -27.16 -56.27
N CYS A 727 -9.72 -26.53 -55.61
CA CYS A 727 -10.57 -27.21 -54.62
C CYS A 727 -11.40 -28.38 -55.18
N ARG A 728 -11.42 -28.60 -56.50
CA ARG A 728 -12.06 -29.77 -57.15
C ARG A 728 -11.24 -31.07 -57.02
N LYS A 729 -10.08 -31.05 -56.35
CA LYS A 729 -9.18 -32.21 -56.21
C LYS A 729 -9.34 -33.00 -54.90
N PHE A 730 -10.25 -32.61 -54.01
CA PHE A 730 -10.53 -33.32 -52.76
C PHE A 730 -11.99 -33.77 -52.70
N THR A 731 -12.24 -35.02 -52.31
CA THR A 731 -13.57 -35.64 -52.22
C THR A 731 -14.13 -35.60 -50.80
N THR A 732 -15.44 -35.83 -50.67
CA THR A 732 -16.21 -35.63 -49.43
C THR A 732 -15.98 -36.67 -48.33
N ASP A 733 -15.33 -37.79 -48.61
CA ASP A 733 -15.36 -38.97 -47.73
C ASP A 733 -14.46 -38.85 -46.48
N ASP A 734 -13.37 -38.09 -46.55
CA ASP A 734 -12.47 -37.88 -45.39
C ASP A 734 -13.13 -37.05 -44.27
N LEU A 735 -14.02 -36.12 -44.62
CA LEU A 735 -14.73 -35.27 -43.64
C LEU A 735 -15.85 -36.00 -42.90
N VAL A 736 -16.47 -37.01 -43.50
CA VAL A 736 -17.51 -37.82 -42.86
C VAL A 736 -16.95 -38.62 -41.67
N LYS A 737 -15.68 -39.02 -41.76
CA LYS A 737 -15.02 -39.90 -40.78
C LYS A 737 -14.73 -39.24 -39.44
N LEU A 738 -14.60 -37.91 -39.38
CA LEU A 738 -14.28 -37.16 -38.15
C LEU A 738 -15.53 -36.82 -37.32
N CYS A 739 -16.69 -36.64 -37.96
CA CYS A 739 -17.94 -36.24 -37.27
C CYS A 739 -18.71 -37.41 -36.63
N SER A 740 -18.42 -38.67 -37.00
CA SER A 740 -19.20 -39.85 -36.60
C SER A 740 -19.11 -40.20 -35.10
N ASP A 741 -18.02 -39.84 -34.43
CA ASP A 741 -17.77 -40.24 -33.04
C ASP A 741 -18.22 -39.22 -31.98
N LEU A 742 -18.52 -37.98 -32.37
CA LEU A 742 -18.95 -36.94 -31.43
C LEU A 742 -20.43 -37.07 -30.99
N VAL A 743 -21.27 -37.74 -31.78
CA VAL A 743 -22.74 -37.76 -31.60
C VAL A 743 -23.23 -38.96 -30.74
N LYS A 744 -22.35 -39.88 -30.34
CA LYS A 744 -22.70 -41.09 -29.58
C LYS A 744 -22.80 -40.91 -28.05
N LYS A 745 -23.09 -39.70 -27.58
CA LYS A 745 -23.42 -39.41 -26.16
C LYS A 745 -24.63 -38.48 -26.08
N VAL A 746 -25.58 -38.81 -25.20
CA VAL A 746 -26.80 -38.03 -24.85
C VAL A 746 -27.88 -38.13 -25.96
N MET A 747 -29.02 -38.83 -25.83
CA MET A 747 -29.99 -38.89 -24.70
C MET A 747 -30.68 -40.26 -24.44
N ARG A 748 -31.46 -40.28 -23.35
CA ARG A 748 -32.50 -41.26 -22.88
C ARG A 748 -33.89 -40.90 -23.50
N PRO A 749 -35.04 -41.66 -23.37
CA PRO A 749 -35.49 -42.39 -22.16
C PRO A 749 -36.46 -43.61 -22.31
N SER A 750 -36.81 -44.22 -21.16
CA SER A 750 -38.15 -44.77 -20.87
C SER A 750 -38.43 -44.80 -19.34
N PRO A 751 -39.68 -44.96 -18.86
CA PRO A 751 -40.06 -44.77 -17.45
C PRO A 751 -40.66 -46.01 -16.75
N GLY A 752 -40.84 -45.94 -15.41
CA GLY A 752 -41.87 -46.75 -14.71
C GLY A 752 -41.63 -47.06 -13.22
N VAL A 753 -42.39 -46.41 -12.34
CA VAL A 753 -43.09 -46.89 -11.10
C VAL A 753 -42.70 -48.25 -10.48
N VAL A 754 -42.79 -48.52 -9.16
CA VAL A 754 -43.54 -47.97 -8.00
C VAL A 754 -42.67 -48.15 -6.72
N ALA A 755 -42.97 -47.77 -5.46
CA ALA A 755 -44.06 -47.06 -4.75
C ALA A 755 -43.54 -46.50 -3.38
N ALA A 756 -44.41 -45.77 -2.65
CA ALA A 756 -44.69 -45.89 -1.20
C ALA A 756 -43.57 -45.64 -0.13
N LEU A 757 -43.85 -45.08 1.06
CA LEU A 757 -45.09 -44.53 1.66
C LEU A 757 -44.77 -43.65 2.90
N PHE A 758 -45.81 -42.98 3.44
CA PHE A 758 -45.90 -42.22 4.71
C PHE A 758 -45.13 -40.86 4.77
N LEU A 759 -45.67 -39.69 5.15
CA LEU A 759 -46.72 -39.28 6.13
C LEU A 759 -46.23 -39.34 7.61
N THR A 760 -46.56 -38.42 8.53
CA THR A 760 -47.56 -37.32 8.52
C THR A 760 -47.31 -36.21 9.57
N ILE A 761 -47.42 -34.94 9.15
CA ILE A 761 -48.18 -33.81 9.78
C ILE A 761 -47.84 -33.32 11.23
N TRP A 762 -48.47 -32.21 11.63
CA TRP A 762 -48.01 -31.11 12.50
C TRP A 762 -48.98 -30.83 13.68
N ALA A 763 -48.46 -30.15 14.73
CA ALA A 763 -49.13 -29.13 15.60
C ALA A 763 -49.80 -29.45 16.98
N VAL A 764 -49.93 -28.35 17.76
CA VAL A 764 -50.83 -28.02 18.93
C VAL A 764 -50.40 -28.30 20.41
N LEU A 765 -49.74 -27.31 21.01
CA LEU A 765 -49.93 -26.66 22.35
C LEU A 765 -50.64 -27.36 23.58
N GLY A 766 -49.95 -27.48 24.75
CA GLY A 766 -50.35 -26.75 26.00
C GLY A 766 -50.62 -27.40 27.42
N VAL A 767 -49.83 -26.98 28.44
CA VAL A 767 -50.25 -26.01 29.54
C VAL A 767 -50.93 -26.43 30.95
N VAL A 768 -50.14 -26.87 31.99
CA VAL A 768 -50.08 -26.60 33.52
C VAL A 768 -50.99 -27.04 34.76
N GLU A 769 -50.29 -27.20 35.94
CA GLU A 769 -50.55 -27.07 37.46
C GLU A 769 -51.57 -27.95 38.26
N SER A 770 -51.55 -28.15 39.62
CA SER A 770 -51.00 -27.35 40.78
C SER A 770 -50.66 -28.09 42.14
N HIS A 771 -49.98 -27.37 43.07
CA HIS A 771 -49.93 -27.43 44.58
C HIS A 771 -49.31 -28.60 45.45
N LYS A 772 -49.27 -28.43 46.81
CA LYS A 772 -48.09 -28.78 47.70
C LYS A 772 -48.31 -28.73 49.25
N TYR A 773 -47.31 -29.20 50.05
CA TYR A 773 -46.92 -28.88 51.49
C TYR A 773 -47.36 -29.89 52.61
N ASP A 774 -46.74 -30.09 53.82
CA ASP A 774 -45.49 -29.58 54.52
C ASP A 774 -44.87 -30.59 55.59
N THR A 775 -44.41 -30.11 56.78
CA THR A 775 -43.81 -30.74 58.00
C THR A 775 -42.29 -31.02 58.03
N LEU A 776 -41.51 -30.13 58.70
CA LEU A 776 -40.03 -30.24 58.77
C LEU A 776 -39.40 -29.33 59.86
N ILE A 777 -38.97 -29.86 61.02
CA ILE A 777 -38.27 -29.08 62.06
C ILE A 777 -37.01 -29.80 62.62
N SER A 778 -37.06 -30.31 63.85
CA SER A 778 -35.96 -30.91 64.62
C SER A 778 -34.73 -29.99 64.87
N THR A 779 -33.56 -30.30 64.28
CA THR A 779 -32.17 -30.07 64.76
C THR A 779 -31.65 -28.61 64.81
N SER A 780 -32.53 -27.64 65.05
CA SER A 780 -32.33 -26.22 64.70
C SER A 780 -31.34 -25.41 65.56
N ASP A 781 -31.01 -25.86 66.78
CA ASP A 781 -30.46 -24.93 67.79
C ASP A 781 -28.94 -24.70 67.74
N MET A 782 -28.12 -25.71 67.46
CA MET A 782 -26.64 -25.56 67.49
C MET A 782 -26.13 -24.48 66.53
N ILE A 783 -26.63 -24.51 65.30
CA ILE A 783 -26.15 -23.64 64.22
C ILE A 783 -26.58 -22.18 64.47
N THR A 784 -27.70 -21.97 65.17
CA THR A 784 -28.20 -20.65 65.61
C THR A 784 -27.16 -19.93 66.46
N LYS A 785 -26.41 -20.65 67.30
CA LYS A 785 -25.36 -20.09 68.19
C LYS A 785 -24.14 -19.61 67.38
N CYS A 786 -23.73 -20.35 66.36
CA CYS A 786 -22.66 -19.93 65.44
C CYS A 786 -23.04 -18.67 64.65
N ILE A 787 -24.30 -18.57 64.23
CA ILE A 787 -24.79 -17.42 63.46
C ILE A 787 -24.93 -16.17 64.33
N LYS A 788 -25.46 -16.28 65.56
CA LYS A 788 -25.50 -15.15 66.52
C LYS A 788 -24.10 -14.51 66.71
N LYS A 789 -23.04 -15.33 66.77
CA LYS A 789 -21.64 -14.86 66.84
C LYS A 789 -21.17 -14.16 65.56
N ALA A 790 -21.61 -14.64 64.40
CA ALA A 790 -21.32 -14.01 63.10
C ALA A 790 -22.05 -12.67 62.90
N VAL A 791 -23.33 -12.58 63.30
CA VAL A 791 -24.12 -11.33 63.32
C VAL A 791 -23.36 -10.26 64.09
N ASN A 792 -23.04 -10.51 65.37
CA ASN A 792 -22.38 -9.54 66.23
C ASN A 792 -21.04 -9.03 65.67
N HIS A 793 -20.28 -9.90 64.98
CA HIS A 793 -19.03 -9.50 64.33
C HIS A 793 -19.26 -8.56 63.13
N ILE A 794 -20.30 -8.80 62.33
CA ILE A 794 -20.62 -7.96 61.17
C ILE A 794 -21.30 -6.64 61.59
N GLU A 795 -22.10 -6.63 62.66
CA GLU A 795 -22.61 -5.36 63.23
C GLU A 795 -21.46 -4.48 63.77
N ALA A 796 -20.48 -5.08 64.47
CA ALA A 796 -19.30 -4.36 64.93
C ALA A 796 -18.47 -3.79 63.77
N GLN A 797 -18.36 -4.52 62.65
CA GLN A 797 -17.74 -4.01 61.42
C GLN A 797 -18.53 -2.83 60.82
N LYS A 798 -19.86 -2.93 60.72
CA LYS A 798 -20.71 -1.85 60.18
C LYS A 798 -20.74 -0.61 61.07
N ALA A 799 -20.66 -0.77 62.39
CA ALA A 799 -20.44 0.35 63.31
C ALA A 799 -19.08 1.05 63.09
N LEU A 800 -18.04 0.28 62.77
CA LEU A 800 -16.71 0.83 62.43
C LEU A 800 -16.70 1.54 61.07
N GLU A 801 -17.36 1.00 60.05
CA GLU A 801 -17.54 1.66 58.75
C GLU A 801 -18.31 2.99 58.91
N LYS A 802 -19.38 3.01 59.73
CA LYS A 802 -20.08 4.26 60.10
C LYS A 802 -19.16 5.24 60.81
N LYS A 803 -18.26 4.77 61.69
CA LYS A 803 -17.28 5.62 62.36
C LYS A 803 -16.26 6.22 61.38
N TYR A 804 -15.68 5.44 60.47
CA TYR A 804 -14.70 5.96 59.50
C TYR A 804 -15.30 6.93 58.48
N TYR A 805 -16.57 6.75 58.14
CA TYR A 805 -17.36 7.72 57.37
C TYR A 805 -17.54 9.04 58.16
N LEU A 806 -18.10 8.98 59.38
CA LEU A 806 -18.33 10.17 60.22
C LEU A 806 -17.03 10.91 60.62
N GLN A 807 -15.89 10.22 60.59
CA GLN A 807 -14.57 10.81 60.88
C GLN A 807 -13.86 11.41 59.67
N GLY A 808 -14.43 11.36 58.46
CA GLY A 808 -13.72 11.80 57.25
C GLY A 808 -12.45 10.98 57.00
N THR A 809 -12.58 9.66 56.90
CA THR A 809 -11.47 8.77 56.51
C THR A 809 -11.83 7.82 55.37
N ASP A 810 -13.09 7.39 55.28
CA ASP A 810 -13.70 6.96 54.02
C ASP A 810 -14.63 8.09 53.57
N TRP A 811 -14.30 8.76 52.46
CA TRP A 811 -14.95 10.01 52.02
C TRP A 811 -16.02 9.75 50.95
N PHE A 812 -16.97 10.68 50.82
CA PHE A 812 -17.50 11.01 49.50
C PHE A 812 -16.39 11.75 48.74
N PRO A 813 -15.93 11.22 47.59
CA PRO A 813 -14.92 11.94 46.83
C PRO A 813 -15.58 13.05 46.01
N ASP A 814 -14.87 14.17 45.85
CA ASP A 814 -15.21 15.17 44.85
C ASP A 814 -15.25 14.55 43.44
N ASN A 815 -16.08 15.13 42.57
CA ASN A 815 -16.30 14.69 41.19
C ASN A 815 -15.01 14.82 40.36
N GLY A 816 -14.15 13.81 40.41
CA GLY A 816 -12.83 13.79 39.76
C GLY A 816 -11.75 12.95 40.47
N ALA A 817 -11.96 12.51 41.72
CA ALA A 817 -10.97 11.71 42.44
C ALA A 817 -10.87 10.27 41.90
N PHE A 818 -9.67 9.69 41.82
CA PHE A 818 -9.47 8.33 41.26
C PHE A 818 -10.34 7.23 41.91
N SER A 819 -10.55 7.31 43.23
CA SER A 819 -11.44 6.42 43.96
C SER A 819 -12.91 6.56 43.54
N TRP A 820 -13.36 7.77 43.19
CA TRP A 820 -14.69 8.05 42.64
C TRP A 820 -14.93 7.29 41.34
N HIS A 821 -14.00 7.41 40.38
CA HIS A 821 -14.12 6.78 39.07
C HIS A 821 -14.14 5.25 39.18
N HIS A 822 -13.26 4.66 40.01
CA HIS A 822 -13.29 3.21 40.27
C HIS A 822 -14.58 2.75 40.97
N SER A 823 -15.11 3.58 41.88
CA SER A 823 -16.36 3.33 42.61
C SER A 823 -17.62 3.47 41.72
N LYS A 824 -17.58 4.36 40.72
CA LYS A 824 -18.62 4.56 39.70
C LYS A 824 -18.62 3.47 38.62
N PHE A 825 -17.44 3.06 38.13
CA PHE A 825 -17.28 2.08 37.06
C PHE A 825 -17.87 0.69 37.40
N MET A 826 -18.03 0.39 38.69
CA MET A 826 -18.55 -0.89 39.22
C MET A 826 -19.80 -0.71 40.09
N GLY A 827 -20.59 0.35 39.85
CA GLY A 827 -21.77 0.73 40.64
C GLY A 827 -23.10 0.48 39.93
N PHE A 828 -24.10 -0.03 40.65
CA PHE A 828 -25.43 -0.39 40.10
C PHE A 828 -26.58 0.03 41.04
N GLU A 829 -27.81 -0.13 40.54
CA GLU A 829 -28.97 0.74 40.80
C GLU A 829 -29.72 0.49 42.12
N ASP A 830 -29.40 -0.57 42.88
CA ASP A 830 -30.02 -0.82 44.20
C ASP A 830 -28.97 -1.09 45.30
N PRO A 831 -28.39 -0.01 45.88
CA PRO A 831 -27.43 -0.13 46.97
C PRO A 831 -28.04 -0.75 48.24
N GLY A 832 -29.35 -0.56 48.47
CA GLY A 832 -30.06 -1.11 49.62
C GLY A 832 -30.09 -2.64 49.62
N LYS A 833 -30.52 -3.25 48.50
CA LYS A 833 -30.45 -4.70 48.29
C LYS A 833 -29.01 -5.21 48.39
N ILE A 834 -28.04 -4.53 47.77
CA ILE A 834 -26.63 -4.91 47.81
C ILE A 834 -26.08 -4.91 49.24
N HIS A 835 -26.34 -3.87 50.04
CA HIS A 835 -25.87 -3.77 51.42
C HIS A 835 -26.47 -4.88 52.30
N VAL A 836 -27.78 -5.14 52.17
CA VAL A 836 -28.47 -6.24 52.88
C VAL A 836 -27.90 -7.60 52.48
N MET A 837 -27.71 -7.86 51.18
CA MET A 837 -27.19 -9.14 50.69
C MET A 837 -25.72 -9.36 51.06
N ASN A 838 -24.88 -8.33 50.98
CA ASN A 838 -23.49 -8.38 51.45
C ASN A 838 -23.41 -8.67 52.96
N LYS A 839 -24.23 -7.96 53.76
CA LYS A 839 -24.32 -8.20 55.21
C LYS A 839 -24.72 -9.65 55.52
N LYS A 840 -25.74 -10.17 54.85
CA LYS A 840 -26.18 -11.58 54.95
C LYS A 840 -25.06 -12.56 54.53
N ALA A 841 -24.45 -12.38 53.35
CA ALA A 841 -23.38 -13.25 52.84
C ALA A 841 -22.13 -13.23 53.74
N SER A 842 -21.76 -12.07 54.27
CA SER A 842 -20.67 -11.93 55.25
C SER A 842 -20.98 -12.64 56.57
N ILE A 843 -22.23 -12.59 57.05
CA ILE A 843 -22.68 -13.40 58.19
C ILE A 843 -22.56 -14.89 57.88
N VAL A 844 -22.92 -15.36 56.67
CA VAL A 844 -22.78 -16.78 56.28
C VAL A 844 -21.32 -17.22 56.27
N LEU A 845 -20.44 -16.49 55.56
CA LEU A 845 -19.01 -16.82 55.50
C LEU A 845 -18.38 -16.82 56.89
N LYS A 846 -18.74 -15.84 57.74
CA LYS A 846 -18.24 -15.77 59.12
C LYS A 846 -18.83 -16.85 60.03
N ALA A 847 -20.10 -17.22 59.85
CA ALA A 847 -20.74 -18.32 60.58
C ALA A 847 -20.13 -19.66 60.22
N ILE A 848 -19.78 -19.87 58.93
CA ILE A 848 -18.99 -21.02 58.47
C ILE A 848 -17.61 -21.00 59.13
N SER A 849 -16.86 -19.89 59.07
CA SER A 849 -15.53 -19.81 59.73
C SER A 849 -15.60 -20.02 61.25
N TYR A 850 -16.67 -19.59 61.93
CA TYR A 850 -16.87 -19.87 63.35
C TYR A 850 -17.30 -21.31 63.61
N PHE A 851 -18.15 -21.91 62.77
CA PHE A 851 -18.57 -23.30 62.90
C PHE A 851 -17.41 -24.27 62.66
N GLN A 852 -16.61 -24.08 61.61
CA GLN A 852 -15.39 -24.87 61.38
C GLN A 852 -14.44 -24.80 62.58
N LYS A 853 -14.36 -23.64 63.24
CA LYS A 853 -13.55 -23.45 64.46
C LYS A 853 -14.18 -23.97 65.76
N LEU A 854 -15.48 -24.27 65.77
CA LEU A 854 -16.22 -24.73 66.97
C LEU A 854 -16.61 -26.21 66.93
N SER A 855 -16.83 -26.76 65.74
CA SER A 855 -17.19 -28.18 65.51
C SER A 855 -16.04 -29.01 64.95
N GLY A 856 -14.97 -28.38 64.46
CA GLY A 856 -13.88 -29.04 63.72
C GLY A 856 -14.20 -29.39 62.26
N ILE A 857 -15.50 -29.53 61.92
CA ILE A 857 -15.99 -29.95 60.60
C ILE A 857 -15.67 -28.88 59.55
N SER A 858 -14.94 -29.25 58.49
CA SER A 858 -14.60 -28.34 57.39
C SER A 858 -15.79 -28.02 56.49
N LEU A 859 -15.66 -26.98 55.65
CA LEU A 859 -16.67 -26.61 54.66
C LEU A 859 -16.90 -27.69 53.57
N ASN A 860 -16.02 -28.69 53.43
CA ASN A 860 -16.25 -29.79 52.50
C ASN A 860 -17.02 -30.94 53.16
N GLU A 861 -16.65 -31.32 54.39
CA GLU A 861 -17.38 -32.32 55.18
C GLU A 861 -18.83 -31.85 55.47
N LEU A 862 -19.01 -30.57 55.83
CA LEU A 862 -20.33 -29.93 56.01
C LEU A 862 -21.20 -29.94 54.73
N LYS A 863 -20.62 -30.10 53.54
CA LYS A 863 -21.37 -30.27 52.28
C LYS A 863 -21.71 -31.72 51.97
N GLN A 864 -20.95 -32.66 52.51
CA GLN A 864 -21.11 -34.11 52.26
C GLN A 864 -22.17 -34.71 53.18
N ASP A 865 -22.26 -34.27 54.44
CA ASP A 865 -23.38 -34.62 55.32
C ASP A 865 -24.68 -33.92 54.87
N SER A 866 -25.53 -34.67 54.16
CA SER A 866 -26.82 -34.16 53.66
C SER A 866 -27.82 -33.79 54.77
N GLY A 867 -27.74 -34.43 55.94
CA GLY A 867 -28.59 -34.19 57.09
C GLY A 867 -28.18 -32.90 57.80
N LEU A 868 -26.92 -32.82 58.20
CA LEU A 868 -26.33 -31.61 58.80
C LEU A 868 -26.43 -30.41 57.84
N LEU A 869 -26.35 -30.61 56.52
CA LEU A 869 -26.56 -29.56 55.52
C LEU A 869 -28.03 -29.14 55.37
N LYS A 870 -29.00 -30.08 55.44
CA LYS A 870 -30.45 -29.78 55.51
C LYS A 870 -30.75 -28.91 56.74
N VAL A 871 -30.16 -29.26 57.88
CA VAL A 871 -30.26 -28.51 59.13
C VAL A 871 -29.56 -27.16 59.01
N TRP A 872 -28.33 -27.11 58.50
CA TRP A 872 -27.60 -25.85 58.27
C TRP A 872 -28.41 -24.88 57.42
N ARG A 873 -29.08 -25.37 56.37
CA ARG A 873 -30.03 -24.59 55.55
C ARG A 873 -31.23 -24.08 56.35
N ASN A 874 -31.89 -24.92 57.14
CA ASN A 874 -33.01 -24.50 58.01
C ASN A 874 -32.61 -23.37 58.96
N VAL A 875 -31.42 -23.48 59.56
CA VAL A 875 -30.98 -22.62 60.66
C VAL A 875 -30.31 -21.34 60.19
N ILE A 876 -29.56 -21.39 59.08
CA ILE A 876 -29.10 -20.18 58.41
C ILE A 876 -30.28 -19.43 57.78
N SER A 877 -31.40 -20.10 57.45
CA SER A 877 -32.56 -19.54 56.73
C SER A 877 -33.00 -18.13 57.16
N PRO A 878 -33.17 -17.77 58.45
CA PRO A 878 -33.56 -16.40 58.84
C PRO A 878 -32.55 -15.34 58.38
N HIS A 879 -31.27 -15.69 58.36
CA HIS A 879 -30.16 -14.81 57.92
C HIS A 879 -29.86 -14.98 56.42
N CYS A 880 -30.13 -16.15 55.85
CA CYS A 880 -30.03 -16.49 54.43
C CYS A 880 -31.33 -16.27 53.67
N ASN A 881 -32.29 -15.52 54.22
CA ASN A 881 -33.63 -15.45 53.65
C ASN A 881 -33.60 -14.75 52.28
N CYS A 882 -33.61 -15.59 51.25
CA CYS A 882 -33.62 -15.29 49.84
C CYS A 882 -34.84 -16.05 49.27
N PRO A 883 -36.00 -15.40 49.11
CA PRO A 883 -37.25 -16.06 48.73
C PRO A 883 -37.07 -16.99 47.52
N GLN A 884 -37.67 -18.18 47.55
CA GLN A 884 -37.77 -19.00 46.33
C GLN A 884 -38.91 -18.42 45.48
N PRO A 885 -38.64 -17.97 44.24
CA PRO A 885 -39.70 -17.45 43.38
C PRO A 885 -40.66 -18.58 43.00
N LYS A 886 -41.95 -18.26 42.91
CA LYS A 886 -42.97 -19.15 42.36
C LYS A 886 -42.87 -19.10 40.83
N CYS A 887 -42.91 -20.26 40.19
CA CYS A 887 -42.65 -20.41 38.77
C CYS A 887 -43.76 -21.24 38.14
N ASN A 888 -44.54 -20.62 37.26
CA ASN A 888 -45.65 -21.27 36.60
C ASN A 888 -45.16 -21.87 35.28
N GLN A 889 -45.30 -23.19 35.09
CA GLN A 889 -44.86 -23.86 33.84
C GLN A 889 -45.72 -23.48 32.61
N ARG A 890 -46.78 -22.67 32.79
CA ARG A 890 -47.63 -22.08 31.73
C ARG A 890 -47.04 -20.78 31.21
N ASP A 891 -46.10 -20.17 31.94
CA ASP A 891 -45.47 -18.90 31.58
C ASP A 891 -44.67 -19.08 30.28
N ARG A 892 -45.20 -18.52 29.19
CA ARG A 892 -44.56 -18.57 27.86
C ARG A 892 -43.35 -17.63 27.74
N TYR A 893 -43.08 -16.83 28.77
CA TYR A 893 -42.14 -15.72 28.75
C TYR A 893 -41.19 -15.80 29.96
N ARG A 894 -39.93 -15.42 29.74
CA ARG A 894 -38.88 -15.41 30.77
C ARG A 894 -39.08 -14.24 31.74
N SER A 895 -38.70 -14.42 33.01
CA SER A 895 -38.73 -13.31 33.96
C SER A 895 -37.52 -12.37 33.78
N PRO A 896 -37.66 -11.05 33.98
CA PRO A 896 -36.58 -10.09 33.73
C PRO A 896 -35.36 -10.23 34.64
N ASP A 897 -35.53 -10.76 35.86
CA ASP A 897 -34.41 -10.98 36.79
C ASP A 897 -33.81 -12.39 36.72
N GLY A 898 -34.15 -13.14 35.67
CA GLY A 898 -33.63 -14.47 35.37
C GLY A 898 -34.23 -15.61 36.19
N LYS A 899 -35.10 -15.32 37.18
CA LYS A 899 -35.79 -16.34 37.98
C LYS A 899 -36.74 -17.15 37.11
N CYS A 900 -37.06 -18.37 37.56
CA CYS A 900 -38.02 -19.29 36.93
C CYS A 900 -37.71 -19.77 35.49
N ASN A 901 -36.76 -19.16 34.78
CA ASN A 901 -36.33 -19.57 33.44
C ASN A 901 -35.84 -21.03 33.38
N ASN A 902 -35.41 -21.58 34.52
CA ASN A 902 -35.40 -23.02 34.77
C ASN A 902 -36.39 -23.34 35.89
N VAL A 903 -37.51 -24.00 35.57
CA VAL A 903 -38.58 -24.25 36.56
C VAL A 903 -38.21 -25.34 37.58
N LYS A 904 -37.28 -26.26 37.25
CA LYS A 904 -36.73 -27.23 38.22
C LYS A 904 -35.75 -26.58 39.19
N HIS A 905 -35.05 -25.52 38.75
CA HIS A 905 -34.10 -24.76 39.56
C HIS A 905 -34.34 -23.24 39.45
N PRO A 906 -35.37 -22.70 40.13
CA PRO A 906 -35.92 -21.33 39.99
C PRO A 906 -34.98 -20.11 40.09
N LYS A 907 -33.69 -20.31 40.36
CA LYS A 907 -32.66 -19.26 40.53
C LYS A 907 -31.39 -19.50 39.70
N TRP A 908 -31.33 -20.55 38.88
CA TRP A 908 -30.20 -20.75 37.98
C TRP A 908 -30.24 -19.70 36.87
N GLY A 909 -29.21 -18.86 36.81
CA GLY A 909 -29.17 -17.70 35.92
C GLY A 909 -29.94 -16.47 36.42
N SER A 910 -30.46 -16.45 37.65
CA SER A 910 -31.09 -15.24 38.19
C SER A 910 -30.08 -14.24 38.75
N THR A 911 -30.35 -12.94 38.60
CA THR A 911 -29.52 -11.86 39.13
C THR A 911 -29.39 -11.93 40.66
N PHE A 912 -28.34 -11.27 41.19
CA PHE A 912 -27.96 -11.30 42.62
C PHE A 912 -27.66 -12.72 43.18
N THR A 913 -27.34 -13.70 42.33
CA THR A 913 -26.83 -15.01 42.77
C THR A 913 -25.29 -15.07 42.73
N PRO A 914 -24.64 -15.95 43.52
CA PRO A 914 -23.19 -16.13 43.44
C PRO A 914 -22.76 -16.72 42.09
N GLN A 915 -21.73 -16.15 41.48
CA GLN A 915 -21.11 -16.70 40.26
C GLN A 915 -20.73 -18.18 40.46
N HIS A 916 -21.03 -19.00 39.45
CA HIS A 916 -20.71 -20.42 39.46
C HIS A 916 -19.19 -20.64 39.40
N ARG A 917 -18.70 -21.69 40.06
CA ARG A 917 -17.28 -22.10 40.01
C ARG A 917 -17.17 -23.52 39.49
N TYR A 918 -16.49 -23.67 38.37
CA TYR A 918 -16.22 -24.98 37.77
C TYR A 918 -15.22 -25.82 38.60
N LEU A 919 -14.33 -25.16 39.35
CA LEU A 919 -13.32 -25.80 40.21
C LEU A 919 -13.45 -25.37 41.68
N PRO A 920 -13.02 -26.20 42.65
CA PRO A 920 -12.99 -25.83 44.07
C PRO A 920 -12.19 -24.54 44.37
N PRO A 921 -12.60 -23.75 45.38
CA PRO A 921 -11.98 -22.44 45.65
C PRO A 921 -10.62 -22.56 46.37
N ALA A 922 -9.56 -22.08 45.73
CA ALA A 922 -8.18 -22.09 46.26
C ALA A 922 -7.86 -20.87 47.16
N TYR A 923 -8.68 -20.63 48.20
CA TYR A 923 -8.39 -19.60 49.22
C TYR A 923 -7.35 -20.09 50.24
N HIS A 924 -6.58 -19.17 50.83
CA HIS A 924 -5.47 -19.51 51.74
C HIS A 924 -5.93 -20.15 53.06
N ASP A 925 -7.15 -19.83 53.52
CA ASP A 925 -7.85 -20.45 54.64
C ASP A 925 -8.96 -21.41 54.20
N GLY A 926 -9.02 -21.78 52.92
CA GLY A 926 -10.08 -22.60 52.33
C GLY A 926 -11.46 -21.95 52.25
N VAL A 927 -11.65 -20.71 52.73
CA VAL A 927 -12.96 -20.05 52.83
C VAL A 927 -13.02 -18.74 52.05
N ASN A 928 -12.09 -17.80 52.28
CA ASN A 928 -12.23 -16.44 51.72
C ASN A 928 -10.90 -15.64 51.61
N THR A 929 -9.84 -16.02 52.30
CA THR A 929 -8.60 -15.20 52.31
C THR A 929 -7.80 -15.34 51.01
N PRO A 930 -7.35 -14.22 50.39
CA PRO A 930 -6.59 -14.25 49.15
C PRO A 930 -5.33 -15.12 49.24
N ARG A 931 -5.05 -15.87 48.17
CA ARG A 931 -3.81 -16.63 48.02
C ARG A 931 -2.65 -15.68 47.80
N ILE A 932 -1.71 -15.66 48.75
CA ILE A 932 -0.50 -14.81 48.71
C ILE A 932 0.80 -15.60 48.48
N LYS A 933 0.72 -16.94 48.45
CA LYS A 933 1.85 -17.86 48.25
C LYS A 933 1.67 -18.77 47.03
N SER A 934 2.77 -19.14 46.39
CA SER A 934 2.88 -20.13 45.31
C SER A 934 2.54 -21.56 45.79
N VAL A 935 2.77 -22.58 44.97
CA VAL A 935 2.72 -23.98 45.45
C VAL A 935 3.98 -24.36 46.24
N THR A 936 5.11 -23.69 45.98
CA THR A 936 6.39 -23.87 46.70
C THR A 936 6.47 -23.07 48.01
N GLY A 937 5.43 -22.30 48.36
CA GLY A 937 5.39 -21.48 49.56
C GLY A 937 5.96 -20.06 49.42
N GLU A 938 6.54 -19.74 48.26
CA GLU A 938 7.10 -18.42 47.92
C GLU A 938 6.04 -17.34 47.68
N ALA A 939 6.42 -16.06 47.80
CA ALA A 939 5.50 -14.95 47.56
C ALA A 939 5.14 -14.80 46.07
N LEU A 940 3.86 -14.51 45.78
CA LEU A 940 3.41 -14.28 44.39
C LEU A 940 3.84 -12.89 43.87
N PRO A 941 4.23 -12.77 42.58
CA PRO A 941 4.61 -11.49 41.98
C PRO A 941 3.43 -10.52 41.85
N SER A 942 3.71 -9.21 41.89
CA SER A 942 2.66 -8.20 41.84
C SER A 942 1.99 -8.10 40.46
N ALA A 943 0.66 -7.95 40.44
CA ALA A 943 -0.11 -7.79 39.20
C ALA A 943 0.35 -6.59 38.35
N ARG A 944 0.88 -5.52 38.96
CA ARG A 944 1.41 -4.36 38.22
C ARG A 944 2.73 -4.67 37.51
N HIS A 945 3.59 -5.52 38.08
CA HIS A 945 4.78 -5.99 37.38
C HIS A 945 4.40 -6.85 36.16
N ILE A 946 3.47 -7.81 36.35
CA ILE A 946 2.94 -8.65 35.26
C ILE A 946 2.32 -7.79 34.15
N SER A 947 1.50 -6.81 34.51
CA SER A 947 0.90 -5.84 33.57
C SER A 947 1.98 -5.10 32.76
N ASN A 948 2.96 -4.48 33.41
CA ASN A 948 4.00 -3.68 32.74
C ASN A 948 4.92 -4.49 31.83
N VAL A 949 5.17 -5.77 32.16
CA VAL A 949 6.06 -6.65 31.39
C VAL A 949 5.35 -7.31 30.21
N ILE A 950 4.12 -7.81 30.42
CA ILE A 950 3.41 -8.64 29.42
C ILE A 950 2.50 -7.81 28.49
N HIS A 951 1.95 -6.68 28.97
CA HIS A 951 0.96 -5.89 28.23
C HIS A 951 1.53 -4.56 27.70
N LYS A 952 2.85 -4.54 27.42
CA LYS A 952 3.54 -3.36 26.89
C LYS A 952 3.20 -3.16 25.40
N ALA A 953 2.72 -1.98 25.03
CA ALA A 953 2.12 -1.69 23.71
C ALA A 953 3.14 -1.30 22.61
N ASP A 954 4.39 -1.73 22.75
CA ASP A 954 5.53 -1.35 21.90
C ASP A 954 5.62 -2.14 20.58
N LYS A 955 4.83 -3.21 20.43
CA LYS A 955 4.93 -4.15 19.30
C LYS A 955 3.67 -4.12 18.45
N CYS A 956 3.85 -4.06 17.13
CA CYS A 956 2.77 -4.14 16.16
C CYS A 956 1.88 -5.36 16.43
N ARG A 957 0.57 -5.13 16.53
CA ARG A 957 -0.45 -6.17 16.56
C ARG A 957 -1.45 -5.90 15.45
N SER A 958 -1.63 -6.88 14.58
CA SER A 958 -2.80 -6.92 13.72
C SER A 958 -4.06 -7.06 14.57
N SER A 959 -5.09 -6.29 14.25
CA SER A 959 -6.47 -6.69 14.56
C SER A 959 -6.81 -7.97 13.79
N GLY A 960 -7.41 -8.93 14.50
CA GLY A 960 -7.84 -10.21 13.92
C GLY A 960 -8.94 -9.97 12.89
N GLN A 961 -8.66 -10.27 11.62
CA GLN A 961 -9.31 -9.57 10.51
C GLN A 961 -10.68 -10.11 10.08
N PHE A 962 -11.21 -11.10 10.79
CA PHE A 962 -12.54 -11.67 10.55
C PHE A 962 -13.59 -11.14 11.54
N LEU A 963 -13.22 -10.14 12.37
CA LEU A 963 -14.00 -9.64 13.49
C LEU A 963 -14.07 -8.10 13.43
N THR A 964 -15.27 -7.55 13.44
CA THR A 964 -15.48 -6.08 13.53
C THR A 964 -15.41 -5.62 14.99
N MET A 965 -15.39 -4.30 15.23
CA MET A 965 -15.56 -3.79 16.60
C MET A 965 -16.91 -4.18 17.24
N MET A 966 -17.92 -4.55 16.44
CA MET A 966 -19.15 -5.14 16.96
C MET A 966 -18.89 -6.49 17.64
N PHE A 967 -17.87 -7.27 17.27
CA PHE A 967 -17.51 -8.48 18.04
C PHE A 967 -17.06 -8.13 19.47
N MET A 968 -16.27 -7.06 19.63
CA MET A 968 -15.83 -6.58 20.94
C MET A 968 -17.00 -5.97 21.73
N SER A 969 -17.77 -5.07 21.12
CA SER A 969 -18.92 -4.40 21.76
C SER A 969 -20.09 -5.33 22.05
N TRP A 970 -20.35 -6.32 21.19
CA TRP A 970 -21.33 -7.40 21.46
C TRP A 970 -20.80 -8.36 22.52
N GLY A 971 -19.49 -8.64 22.54
CA GLY A 971 -18.84 -9.33 23.65
C GLY A 971 -19.03 -8.61 24.98
N GLN A 972 -18.87 -7.28 25.02
CA GLN A 972 -19.14 -6.46 26.21
C GLN A 972 -20.63 -6.36 26.56
N PHE A 973 -21.52 -6.29 25.56
CA PHE A 973 -22.97 -6.30 25.78
C PHE A 973 -23.43 -7.62 26.42
N LEU A 974 -22.97 -8.77 25.87
CA LEU A 974 -23.23 -10.09 26.43
C LEU A 974 -22.56 -10.29 27.80
N ASP A 975 -21.33 -9.82 27.99
CA ASP A 975 -20.65 -9.87 29.30
C ASP A 975 -21.42 -9.09 30.36
N HIS A 976 -21.94 -7.90 30.04
CA HIS A 976 -22.76 -7.10 30.96
C HIS A 976 -24.19 -7.65 31.16
N ASP A 977 -24.78 -8.30 30.16
CA ASP A 977 -26.08 -8.99 30.28
C ASP A 977 -25.97 -10.25 31.18
N PHE A 978 -24.88 -11.02 31.04
CA PHE A 978 -24.65 -12.24 31.83
C PHE A 978 -23.99 -11.98 33.20
N ILE A 979 -23.17 -10.92 33.36
CA ILE A 979 -22.24 -10.76 34.49
C ILE A 979 -22.21 -9.32 35.04
N GLY A 980 -22.97 -9.08 36.11
CA GLY A 980 -22.80 -7.91 36.99
C GLY A 980 -22.13 -8.29 38.32
N THR A 981 -21.04 -7.61 38.72
CA THR A 981 -20.36 -7.84 40.02
C THR A 981 -20.34 -6.56 40.86
N PRO A 982 -21.16 -6.44 41.93
CA PRO A 982 -21.20 -5.23 42.75
C PRO A 982 -19.98 -5.12 43.68
N MET A 983 -19.40 -3.91 43.76
CA MET A 983 -18.35 -3.61 44.76
C MET A 983 -18.91 -3.37 46.17
N ASN A 984 -18.14 -3.77 47.18
CA ASN A 984 -18.39 -3.41 48.57
C ASN A 984 -18.26 -1.89 48.79
N LYS A 985 -19.35 -1.24 49.19
CA LYS A 985 -19.36 0.14 49.70
C LYS A 985 -19.26 0.16 51.23
N GLY A 986 -18.86 1.31 51.77
CA GLY A 986 -18.84 1.59 53.21
C GLY A 986 -20.23 1.92 53.77
N PHE A 987 -20.26 2.74 54.83
CA PHE A 987 -21.51 3.31 55.32
C PHE A 987 -22.01 4.43 54.39
N ASN A 988 -23.33 4.54 54.21
CA ASN A 988 -23.98 5.52 53.33
C ASN A 988 -23.38 5.57 51.90
N ASP A 989 -23.09 4.39 51.35
CA ASP A 989 -22.47 4.14 50.04
C ASP A 989 -21.13 4.84 49.73
N SER A 990 -20.46 5.31 50.79
CA SER A 990 -19.10 5.87 50.72
C SER A 990 -18.07 4.90 50.16
N THR A 991 -16.99 5.46 49.59
CA THR A 991 -15.95 4.68 48.92
C THR A 991 -14.85 4.27 49.90
N ILE A 992 -14.70 2.97 50.12
CA ILE A 992 -13.69 2.41 51.05
C ILE A 992 -12.28 2.73 50.55
N THR A 993 -11.51 3.45 51.35
CA THR A 993 -10.15 3.89 50.99
C THR A 993 -9.13 2.86 51.48
N CYS A 994 -8.47 2.17 50.54
CA CYS A 994 -7.46 1.12 50.82
C CYS A 994 -6.00 1.61 50.72
N CYS A 995 -5.76 2.74 50.06
CA CYS A 995 -4.42 3.31 49.80
C CYS A 995 -4.29 4.70 50.46
N LYS A 996 -3.05 5.16 50.71
CA LYS A 996 -2.73 6.44 51.39
C LYS A 996 -3.32 6.60 52.82
N LEU A 997 -3.70 5.51 53.49
CA LEU A 997 -4.11 5.54 54.89
C LEU A 997 -2.93 5.93 55.81
N SER A 998 -3.18 6.78 56.82
CA SER A 998 -2.15 7.14 57.80
C SER A 998 -1.70 5.93 58.63
N PRO A 999 -0.46 5.91 59.17
CA PRO A 999 -0.01 4.85 60.07
C PRO A 999 -0.95 4.65 61.27
N THR A 1000 -1.50 5.74 61.81
CA THR A 1000 -2.46 5.74 62.93
C THR A 1000 -3.78 5.08 62.52
N THR A 1001 -4.30 5.39 61.33
CA THR A 1001 -5.51 4.77 60.75
C THR A 1001 -5.28 3.28 60.46
N LEU A 1002 -4.10 2.90 59.95
CA LEU A 1002 -3.70 1.51 59.73
C LEU A 1002 -3.58 0.72 61.06
N VAL A 1003 -3.04 1.34 62.12
CA VAL A 1003 -2.99 0.75 63.47
C VAL A 1003 -4.41 0.59 64.04
N GLN A 1004 -5.31 1.55 63.86
CA GLN A 1004 -6.72 1.37 64.27
C GLN A 1004 -7.43 0.26 63.49
N ARG A 1005 -7.28 0.20 62.15
CA ARG A 1005 -7.89 -0.86 61.32
C ARG A 1005 -7.30 -2.25 61.58
N SER A 1006 -6.02 -2.35 61.97
CA SER A 1006 -5.37 -3.63 62.31
C SER A 1006 -5.64 -4.11 63.74
N LYS A 1007 -5.80 -3.20 64.71
CA LYS A 1007 -6.17 -3.54 66.11
C LYS A 1007 -7.44 -4.38 66.23
N LEU A 1008 -8.38 -4.25 65.28
CA LEU A 1008 -9.65 -5.01 65.27
C LEU A 1008 -9.60 -6.33 64.48
N THR A 1009 -8.58 -6.58 63.66
CA THR A 1009 -8.44 -7.83 62.89
C THR A 1009 -7.51 -8.86 63.54
N ASN A 1010 -6.80 -8.46 64.61
CA ASN A 1010 -6.07 -9.32 65.56
C ASN A 1010 -5.08 -10.32 64.90
N LYS A 1011 -4.43 -9.91 63.81
CA LYS A 1011 -3.30 -10.62 63.18
C LYS A 1011 -2.11 -9.66 63.02
N LYS A 1012 -0.92 -10.09 63.47
CA LYS A 1012 0.35 -9.44 63.09
C LYS A 1012 0.60 -9.71 61.60
N SER A 1013 0.99 -8.68 60.83
CA SER A 1013 1.30 -8.80 59.40
C SER A 1013 2.78 -9.19 59.19
N PRO A 1014 3.15 -9.99 58.16
CA PRO A 1014 4.50 -10.57 58.06
C PRO A 1014 5.64 -9.64 57.62
N TYR A 1015 5.35 -8.40 57.21
CA TYR A 1015 6.36 -7.49 56.64
C TYR A 1015 7.37 -6.96 57.69
N LYS A 1016 8.44 -7.72 57.94
CA LYS A 1016 9.72 -7.13 58.38
C LYS A 1016 10.35 -6.33 57.23
N LYS A 1017 11.03 -5.23 57.58
CA LYS A 1017 11.62 -4.28 56.63
C LYS A 1017 12.90 -4.86 56.02
N THR A 1018 13.01 -4.86 54.69
CA THR A 1018 14.29 -4.56 54.02
C THR A 1018 14.36 -3.05 53.76
N LYS A 1019 15.56 -2.47 53.89
CA LYS A 1019 15.81 -1.02 53.84
C LYS A 1019 17.04 -0.77 52.95
N GLY A 1020 17.04 0.36 52.23
CA GLY A 1020 18.11 0.77 51.30
C GLY A 1020 17.77 0.41 49.85
N TYR A 1021 18.06 1.24 48.85
CA TYR A 1021 18.59 2.62 48.79
C TYR A 1021 17.66 3.42 47.80
N VAL A 1022 17.37 4.73 47.90
CA VAL A 1022 18.25 5.93 47.77
C VAL A 1022 19.03 5.90 46.43
N LYS A 1023 18.90 6.83 45.47
CA LYS A 1023 18.08 8.04 45.28
C LYS A 1023 17.98 8.33 43.75
N GLN A 1024 17.00 9.14 43.35
CA GLN A 1024 16.87 10.02 42.15
C GLN A 1024 17.75 9.78 40.87
N HIS A 1025 17.11 9.85 39.68
CA HIS A 1025 17.76 10.17 38.39
C HIS A 1025 18.49 11.54 38.42
N PRO A 1026 19.58 11.72 37.65
CA PRO A 1026 19.42 12.41 36.35
C PRO A 1026 20.38 11.98 35.20
N ARG A 1027 19.89 12.07 33.94
CA ARG A 1027 20.57 12.32 32.64
C ARG A 1027 21.83 11.52 32.21
N ALA A 1028 22.00 11.41 30.89
CA ALA A 1028 23.28 11.05 30.22
C ALA A 1028 24.34 12.20 30.42
N ASN A 1029 25.64 12.07 30.16
CA ASN A 1029 26.31 11.31 29.08
C ASN A 1029 27.78 10.87 29.49
N PRO A 1030 28.86 10.89 28.65
CA PRO A 1030 29.47 9.69 28.05
C PRO A 1030 30.95 9.35 28.43
N LYS A 1031 31.44 8.24 27.81
CA LYS A 1031 32.84 7.82 27.51
C LYS A 1031 33.62 6.94 28.53
N ALA A 1032 34.19 5.86 27.96
CA ALA A 1032 35.30 5.01 28.43
C ALA A 1032 35.04 4.11 29.68
N SER A 1033 35.65 2.91 29.83
CA SER A 1033 36.71 2.26 29.03
C SER A 1033 36.58 0.71 28.96
N LYS A 1034 37.36 0.12 28.04
CA LYS A 1034 37.83 -1.28 27.85
C LYS A 1034 37.36 -2.40 28.81
N TYR A 1035 37.00 -3.56 28.23
CA TYR A 1035 37.48 -4.95 28.52
C TYR A 1035 36.60 -5.94 27.71
N SER A 1036 36.87 -6.16 26.42
CA SER A 1036 37.66 -7.29 25.90
C SER A 1036 37.19 -8.69 26.34
N PHE A 1037 36.54 -9.43 25.43
CA PHE A 1037 36.56 -10.90 25.39
C PHE A 1037 37.12 -11.32 24.03
N GLY A 1038 37.89 -12.41 23.98
CA GLY A 1038 38.47 -12.88 22.73
C GLY A 1038 38.88 -14.35 22.77
N LYS A 1039 38.60 -15.02 21.64
CA LYS A 1039 39.03 -16.36 21.20
C LYS A 1039 38.55 -17.59 22.01
N GLY A 1040 38.33 -18.68 21.25
CA GLY A 1040 37.93 -20.01 21.72
C GLY A 1040 36.44 -20.29 21.49
N GLY A 1041 36.05 -21.28 20.68
CA GLY A 1041 36.83 -22.15 19.78
C GLY A 1041 36.00 -23.31 19.25
N ASN A 1042 36.25 -23.71 18.00
CA ASN A 1042 35.42 -24.59 17.14
C ASN A 1042 34.06 -23.99 16.75
#